data_AF-A0A2N2K3Y9-F1
#
_entry.id   AF-A0A2N2K3Y9-F1
#
_cell.length_a   1.000
_cell.length_b   1.000
_cell.length_c   1.000
_cell.angle_alpha   90.00
_cell.angle_beta   90.00
_cell.angle_gamma   90.00
#
_symmetry.space_group_name_H-M   'P 1'
#
loop_
_entity.id
_entity.type
_entity.pdbx_description
1 polymer ?
#
loop_
_entity_poly.entity_id
_entity_poly.type
_entity_poly.pdbx_seq_one_letter_code
_entity_poly.pdbx_strand_id
1 'polypeptide(L)'
;MKPDVGSYRSAWPEIDERFIREHLSRLGDAYFETFREQEIYRHLLSLGRLTPEHPVEVLFNRLEEERVECTVLAFDYPAEFSMITGVLAGMGMSIFTGDVFTYERPPEAMPSGKAGRTSYRPTADDPFRRRRIIDRFVGVVDTPLAYSEWEENLKTKLEQITALLERGGEQPITEAKQKVQQMVADRFARQPVRSVEILYPMQMEIDNSGKNRTRLRLVTKDTPGFLYALSTSLSLHDILIEHVRIRTAGGNIEDQIDLVDGRGRKIEDPDKLDRLKMSVLITKQFTYFLGKASNPISALSRFEHLLQEIFRQPGNERSINLLTSPNTLQSLARLLGASDFLWEDFIRLQYETLLPMLHRKSVPGVAWKSDTLDKRMSEALDAAASFEEKKERLNGFKDREIYLIDLDHILNPEVDFRVFAERLTVLAEKVVTKAAELVHEDLCKRYGHPTTVGGLETRYAILGLGKLGGAALGYASDIELLFVYSDSGQTNGKISINNSEFFDRLVKGVIGFIRAKREGIFHVDVRLRPFGNAGPLASSLDTFCSYYGRGGQAHSYERLALVRMRAIGGDEGLGRRLERLRDEMVYSAQAIDLVQLKELRERQFIENTRGGKLNAKFSPGGLVDLEYGVQILQVLHGSAFHDLRTPRIHEALKGLNRAEVMSQQEILVLSGAYDFLRSLINGMRMLRGSARDLFLPAPESEEFAHLARRMGYEQGGPLSPAEQLRMDFETHTAAVRTFVERYFGRDVLPGKEPGSVADLVLSDQLGADSAAGLLKSGGFNDPGRAYLNLKELAGGGSQRSTFARLALLAFDVLKRVPDPDMALNNWERFMRSLGSSEFHYNLLLSQPMRLEILLNILAGSQFLSDTLIRNPVFLDWVTVPRILHQERTREEMEEDLRGMKRTARGHQEWLNRLRRFRRREILRIGTRDICLKVSPQVVMRELTGLAEAIVAVALEELLVQEKTRVPEMQPAEADRPSRFCVMAFGKLGGRELNYSSDIDLLGVMDDGGEKNFFTHVMESLRADLSEHTEEGYVYRVDLRLRPFGSSGELVPSLSSLIGYYREQASLWEIQALLKIRPIAGNKALGYRFLDAIRPLLLTGRERGPVVNSIQKMRCRAITAAQKQGAPTDVKRGTGGLRDVEFLVQGLQLIHAPENPVLLEGNTLAALGLLREARILEPGLVEQLQQDYLFLRRVEHYLQILDDRQIHALPREPEEMTALAKRVLGVESGPERFMAELADCLARVRSAYNEELI
;
A
#
# COMPACT_ATOMS: atom_id res chain seq x y z
N MET A 1 51.55 2.85 -1.09
CA MET A 1 52.68 2.28 -0.33
C MET A 1 52.15 1.94 1.05
N LYS A 2 52.26 0.68 1.50
CA LYS A 2 51.76 0.27 2.82
C LYS A 2 52.45 1.09 3.93
N PRO A 3 51.67 1.70 4.85
CA PRO A 3 52.22 2.47 5.96
C PRO A 3 52.95 1.57 6.97
N ASP A 4 53.97 2.13 7.62
CA ASP A 4 54.72 1.42 8.66
C ASP A 4 53.93 1.37 9.99
N VAL A 5 54.08 0.27 10.73
CA VAL A 5 53.41 0.05 12.03
C VAL A 5 53.75 1.15 13.03
N GLY A 6 55.00 1.64 13.01
CA GLY A 6 55.45 2.73 13.89
C GLY A 6 54.70 4.03 13.64
N SER A 7 54.41 4.35 12.37
CA SER A 7 53.66 5.55 11.98
C SER A 7 52.24 5.54 12.55
N TYR A 8 51.54 4.42 12.43
CA TYR A 8 50.16 4.29 12.93
C TYR A 8 50.08 4.21 14.45
N ARG A 9 51.04 3.53 15.09
CA ARG A 9 51.13 3.49 16.56
C ARG A 9 51.41 4.87 17.17
N SER A 10 52.26 5.67 16.52
CA SER A 10 52.55 7.03 16.97
C SER A 10 51.38 7.98 16.74
N ALA A 11 50.62 7.79 15.66
CA ALA A 11 49.42 8.58 15.38
C ALA A 11 48.23 8.20 16.29
N TRP A 12 48.08 6.92 16.64
CA TRP A 12 46.90 6.35 17.31
C TRP A 12 47.26 5.38 18.46
N PRO A 13 47.77 5.91 19.59
CA PRO A 13 48.29 5.11 20.69
C PRO A 13 47.26 4.22 21.40
N GLU A 14 45.97 4.48 21.23
CA GLU A 14 44.84 3.77 21.84
C GLU A 14 44.49 2.43 21.18
N ILE A 15 45.04 2.13 19.99
CA ILE A 15 44.77 0.89 19.26
C ILE A 15 45.89 -0.13 19.54
N ASP A 16 45.54 -1.37 19.89
CA ASP A 16 46.52 -2.44 20.18
C ASP A 16 47.47 -2.62 18.98
N GLU A 17 48.78 -2.51 19.22
CA GLU A 17 49.81 -2.66 18.20
C GLU A 17 49.72 -4.03 17.48
N ARG A 18 49.33 -5.09 18.19
CA ARG A 18 49.11 -6.41 17.59
C ARG A 18 48.00 -6.37 16.55
N PHE A 19 46.95 -5.59 16.81
CA PHE A 19 45.85 -5.40 15.90
C PHE A 19 46.25 -4.59 14.65
N ILE A 20 47.04 -3.52 14.84
CA ILE A 20 47.60 -2.72 13.74
C ILE A 20 48.47 -3.61 12.83
N ARG A 21 49.36 -4.42 13.42
CA ARG A 21 50.20 -5.36 12.66
C ARG A 21 49.36 -6.38 11.89
N GLU A 22 48.33 -6.93 12.52
CA GLU A 22 47.40 -7.86 11.87
C GLU A 22 46.73 -7.19 10.66
N HIS A 23 46.12 -6.01 10.83
CA HIS A 23 45.42 -5.27 9.78
C HIS A 23 46.32 -4.96 8.58
N LEU A 24 47.54 -4.46 8.82
CA LEU A 24 48.51 -4.14 7.77
C LEU A 24 49.00 -5.39 7.00
N SER A 25 49.10 -6.53 7.69
CA SER A 25 49.55 -7.79 7.09
C SER A 25 48.46 -8.51 6.30
N ARG A 26 47.19 -8.40 6.72
CA ARG A 26 46.06 -9.14 6.14
C ARG A 26 45.33 -8.40 5.01
N LEU A 27 45.60 -7.12 4.76
CA LEU A 27 45.00 -6.38 3.65
C LEU A 27 46.05 -6.05 2.58
N GLY A 28 45.66 -6.11 1.30
CA GLY A 28 46.53 -5.77 0.16
C GLY A 28 46.72 -4.25 -0.03
N ASP A 29 47.64 -3.87 -0.92
CA ASP A 29 47.94 -2.45 -1.22
C ASP A 29 46.71 -1.65 -1.69
N ALA A 30 45.78 -2.30 -2.39
CA ALA A 30 44.55 -1.68 -2.90
C ALA A 30 43.69 -1.04 -1.80
N TYR A 31 43.66 -1.60 -0.58
CA TYR A 31 42.95 -1.00 0.55
C TYR A 31 43.56 0.35 0.94
N PHE A 32 44.89 0.39 1.06
CA PHE A 32 45.63 1.59 1.46
C PHE A 32 45.69 2.67 0.37
N GLU A 33 45.45 2.30 -0.88
CA GLU A 33 45.27 3.23 -1.99
C GLU A 33 43.84 3.80 -2.06
N THR A 34 42.86 3.07 -1.53
CA THR A 34 41.43 3.43 -1.60
C THR A 34 41.03 4.38 -0.46
N PHE A 35 41.49 4.11 0.76
CA PHE A 35 41.08 4.86 1.96
C PHE A 35 42.14 5.84 2.43
N ARG A 36 41.71 7.03 2.85
CA ARG A 36 42.58 8.03 3.48
C ARG A 36 42.92 7.61 4.90
N GLU A 37 43.99 8.18 5.44
CA GLU A 37 44.51 7.86 6.77
C GLU A 37 43.45 8.02 7.89
N GLN A 38 42.60 9.05 7.82
CA GLN A 38 41.49 9.25 8.76
C GLN A 38 40.37 8.20 8.66
N GLU A 39 40.12 7.65 7.46
CA GLU A 39 39.13 6.59 7.26
C GLU A 39 39.67 5.26 7.80
N ILE A 40 40.94 4.96 7.52
CA ILE A 40 41.65 3.78 8.04
C ILE A 40 41.65 3.79 9.57
N TYR A 41 41.85 4.96 10.20
CA TYR A 41 41.74 5.11 11.65
C TYR A 41 40.37 4.69 12.18
N ARG A 42 39.28 5.19 11.56
CA ARG A 42 37.92 4.84 11.96
C ARG A 42 37.65 3.36 11.79
N HIS A 43 38.13 2.75 10.70
CA HIS A 43 38.01 1.31 10.48
C HIS A 43 38.74 0.52 11.59
N LEU A 44 39.97 0.90 11.94
CA LEU A 44 40.73 0.24 13.01
C LEU A 44 40.02 0.35 14.37
N LEU A 45 39.49 1.54 14.71
CA LEU A 45 38.73 1.72 15.96
C LEU A 45 37.48 0.84 15.99
N SER A 46 36.68 0.85 14.92
CA SER A 46 35.43 0.09 14.83
C SER A 46 35.67 -1.42 14.81
N LEU A 47 36.64 -1.91 14.01
CA LEU A 47 36.99 -3.32 13.97
C LEU A 47 37.58 -3.83 15.30
N GLY A 48 38.24 -2.95 16.07
CA GLY A 48 38.75 -3.24 17.40
C GLY A 48 37.66 -3.41 18.47
N ARG A 49 36.43 -2.95 18.21
CA ARG A 49 35.28 -3.07 19.12
C ARG A 49 34.41 -4.30 18.85
N LEU A 50 34.66 -5.05 17.77
CA LEU A 50 33.86 -6.21 17.42
C LEU A 50 34.02 -7.33 18.46
N THR A 51 32.89 -7.84 18.95
CA THR A 51 32.81 -9.01 19.84
C THR A 51 31.73 -9.98 19.34
N PRO A 52 31.65 -11.23 19.84
CA PRO A 52 30.53 -12.11 19.51
C PRO A 52 29.15 -11.51 19.82
N GLU A 53 29.03 -10.67 20.85
CA GLU A 53 27.80 -9.98 21.23
C GLU A 53 27.54 -8.72 20.37
N HIS A 54 28.60 -8.16 19.76
CA HIS A 54 28.55 -7.02 18.85
C HIS A 54 29.33 -7.32 17.56
N PRO A 55 28.80 -8.19 16.68
CA PRO A 55 29.56 -8.77 15.57
C PRO A 55 29.70 -7.88 14.33
N VAL A 56 29.01 -6.74 14.30
CA VAL A 56 29.02 -5.77 13.19
C VAL A 56 28.98 -4.34 13.71
N GLU A 57 29.71 -3.45 13.05
CA GLU A 57 29.63 -1.99 13.19
C GLU A 57 29.28 -1.38 11.82
N VAL A 58 28.41 -0.38 11.80
CA VAL A 58 28.01 0.33 10.57
C VAL A 58 28.30 1.82 10.72
N LEU A 59 29.07 2.37 9.79
CA LEU A 59 29.43 3.78 9.74
C LEU A 59 28.67 4.48 8.61
N PHE A 60 28.08 5.64 8.90
CA PHE A 60 27.36 6.45 7.92
C PHE A 60 28.04 7.79 7.69
N ASN A 61 27.99 8.25 6.44
CA ASN A 61 28.43 9.59 6.08
C ASN A 61 27.52 10.17 4.98
N ARG A 62 27.01 11.39 5.20
CA ARG A 62 26.13 12.08 4.24
C ARG A 62 26.99 12.98 3.34
N LEU A 63 27.05 12.66 2.05
CA LEU A 63 27.91 13.36 1.11
C LEU A 63 27.21 14.59 0.48
N GLU A 64 25.93 14.47 0.12
CA GLU A 64 25.07 15.50 -0.52
C GLU A 64 23.58 15.32 -0.09
N GLU A 65 22.63 16.15 -0.56
CA GLU A 65 21.20 16.07 -0.15
C GLU A 65 20.57 14.68 -0.36
N GLU A 66 20.99 13.94 -1.41
CA GLU A 66 20.43 12.62 -1.79
C GLU A 66 21.45 11.45 -1.73
N ARG A 67 22.74 11.70 -1.46
CA ARG A 67 23.80 10.66 -1.50
C ARG A 67 24.29 10.26 -0.11
N VAL A 68 24.36 8.95 0.09
CA VAL A 68 24.70 8.32 1.37
C VAL A 68 25.86 7.35 1.17
N GLU A 69 26.83 7.41 2.08
CA GLU A 69 27.89 6.41 2.23
C GLU A 69 27.61 5.56 3.48
N CYS A 70 27.75 4.25 3.32
CA CYS A 70 27.56 3.24 4.36
C CYS A 70 28.77 2.28 4.33
N THR A 71 29.49 2.16 5.45
CA THR A 71 30.60 1.22 5.60
C THR A 71 30.26 0.18 6.65
N VAL A 72 30.23 -1.09 6.26
CA VAL A 72 29.93 -2.24 7.12
C VAL A 72 31.24 -2.92 7.52
N LEU A 73 31.43 -3.11 8.82
CA LEU A 73 32.64 -3.66 9.44
C LEU A 73 32.22 -4.84 10.31
N ALA A 74 32.61 -6.06 9.96
CA ALA A 74 32.14 -7.26 10.64
C ALA A 74 33.18 -8.39 10.64
N PHE A 75 32.92 -9.47 11.38
CA PHE A 75 33.65 -10.72 11.19
C PHE A 75 33.23 -11.41 9.88
N ASP A 76 34.16 -12.07 9.20
CA ASP A 76 33.89 -12.78 7.94
C ASP A 76 33.01 -14.03 8.20
N TYR A 77 31.78 -14.02 7.69
CA TYR A 77 30.86 -15.16 7.74
C TYR A 77 30.59 -15.78 6.35
N PRO A 78 30.27 -17.09 6.27
CA PRO A 78 29.80 -17.69 5.03
C PRO A 78 28.58 -16.94 4.46
N ALA A 79 28.65 -16.57 3.18
CA ALA A 79 27.62 -15.84 2.45
C ALA A 79 27.28 -14.41 2.97
N GLU A 80 28.12 -13.83 3.82
CA GLU A 80 27.91 -12.50 4.40
C GLU A 80 27.68 -11.40 3.37
N PHE A 81 28.52 -11.32 2.34
CA PHE A 81 28.40 -10.31 1.29
C PHE A 81 27.02 -10.33 0.60
N SER A 82 26.44 -11.53 0.43
CA SER A 82 25.07 -11.66 -0.08
C SER A 82 24.04 -11.11 0.92
N MET A 83 24.21 -11.38 2.22
CA MET A 83 23.32 -10.84 3.24
C MET A 83 23.35 -9.31 3.28
N ILE A 84 24.54 -8.71 3.27
CA ILE A 84 24.72 -7.25 3.32
C ILE A 84 24.08 -6.59 2.09
N THR A 85 24.45 -7.04 0.89
CA THR A 85 23.92 -6.46 -0.36
C THR A 85 22.41 -6.67 -0.50
N GLY A 86 21.87 -7.77 0.03
CA GLY A 86 20.43 -8.00 0.09
C GLY A 86 19.70 -7.06 1.06
N VAL A 87 20.26 -6.81 2.26
CA VAL A 87 19.68 -5.84 3.20
C VAL A 87 19.71 -4.42 2.61
N LEU A 88 20.82 -3.99 2.02
CA LEU A 88 20.95 -2.69 1.37
C LEU A 88 19.92 -2.51 0.24
N ALA A 89 19.79 -3.51 -0.63
CA ALA A 89 18.81 -3.51 -1.70
C ALA A 89 17.37 -3.46 -1.16
N GLY A 90 17.04 -4.28 -0.15
CA GLY A 90 15.72 -4.32 0.47
C GLY A 90 15.34 -3.03 1.19
N MET A 91 16.33 -2.30 1.72
CA MET A 91 16.16 -0.98 2.33
C MET A 91 16.12 0.16 1.30
N GLY A 92 16.16 -0.13 0.00
CA GLY A 92 16.01 0.87 -1.06
C GLY A 92 17.31 1.60 -1.44
N MET A 93 18.47 1.13 -1.00
CA MET A 93 19.76 1.73 -1.40
C MET A 93 20.17 1.26 -2.79
N SER A 94 20.35 2.22 -3.71
CA SER A 94 20.88 1.98 -5.06
C SER A 94 22.37 2.32 -5.09
N ILE A 95 23.23 1.31 -5.19
CA ILE A 95 24.69 1.44 -5.05
C ILE A 95 25.30 1.91 -6.37
N PHE A 96 26.05 3.02 -6.32
CA PHE A 96 26.83 3.53 -7.45
C PHE A 96 28.29 3.13 -7.40
N THR A 97 28.87 3.10 -6.20
CA THR A 97 30.25 2.67 -6.02
C THR A 97 30.35 1.85 -4.75
N GLY A 98 31.23 0.86 -4.75
CA GLY A 98 31.54 0.11 -3.55
C GLY A 98 32.91 -0.52 -3.62
N ASP A 99 33.57 -0.59 -2.48
CA ASP A 99 34.89 -1.18 -2.33
C ASP A 99 34.83 -2.12 -1.12
N VAL A 100 35.00 -3.41 -1.38
CA VAL A 100 34.73 -4.54 -0.47
C VAL A 100 36.03 -5.28 -0.26
N PHE A 101 36.46 -5.41 0.99
CA PHE A 101 37.74 -6.01 1.35
C PHE A 101 37.57 -7.07 2.43
N THR A 102 38.09 -8.27 2.18
CA THR A 102 38.16 -9.33 3.19
C THR A 102 39.61 -9.53 3.64
N TYR A 103 39.83 -9.70 4.94
CA TYR A 103 41.17 -10.04 5.47
C TYR A 103 41.69 -11.33 4.82
N GLU A 104 42.94 -11.35 4.38
CA GLU A 104 43.60 -12.54 3.87
C GLU A 104 43.78 -13.61 4.97
N ARG A 105 43.78 -14.88 4.57
CA ARG A 105 44.04 -15.98 5.50
C ARG A 105 45.48 -15.89 6.02
N PRO A 106 45.74 -16.19 7.30
CA PRO A 106 47.09 -16.24 7.81
C PRO A 106 47.92 -17.28 7.02
N PRO A 107 49.21 -17.02 6.75
CA PRO A 107 50.08 -18.00 6.12
C PRO A 107 50.14 -19.27 6.99
N GLU A 108 49.68 -20.41 6.47
CA GLU A 108 49.68 -21.68 7.24
C GLU A 108 51.11 -22.15 7.53
N ALA A 109 51.39 -22.46 8.80
CA ALA A 109 52.38 -23.48 9.14
C ALA A 109 51.83 -24.85 8.71
N MET A 110 52.67 -25.65 8.04
CA MET A 110 52.35 -26.94 7.41
C MET A 110 51.57 -27.93 8.30
N PRO A 111 50.78 -28.86 7.70
CA PRO A 111 49.71 -29.58 8.37
C PRO A 111 50.21 -30.79 9.18
N SER A 112 49.60 -31.03 10.34
CA SER A 112 49.65 -32.32 11.03
C SER A 112 48.25 -32.92 11.13
N GLY A 113 48.04 -34.05 10.45
CA GLY A 113 47.08 -35.08 10.87
C GLY A 113 45.65 -35.00 10.32
N LYS A 114 45.21 -36.10 9.73
CA LYS A 114 43.84 -36.38 9.26
C LYS A 114 42.78 -36.10 10.35
N ALA A 115 41.72 -35.38 10.01
CA ALA A 115 40.42 -35.48 10.70
C ALA A 115 39.27 -35.08 9.74
N GLY A 116 38.16 -35.79 9.86
CA GLY A 116 37.02 -35.72 8.95
C GLY A 116 36.17 -34.46 9.06
N ARG A 117 35.18 -34.38 8.15
CA ARG A 117 34.12 -33.36 8.12
C ARG A 117 33.33 -33.35 9.43
N THR A 118 33.74 -32.51 10.36
CA THR A 118 32.92 -32.06 11.49
C THR A 118 33.03 -30.55 11.59
N SER A 119 31.90 -29.91 11.86
CA SER A 119 31.70 -28.45 11.97
C SER A 119 32.85 -27.75 12.68
N TYR A 120 33.51 -26.83 11.97
CA TYR A 120 34.46 -25.92 12.56
C TYR A 120 33.70 -24.91 13.44
N ARG A 121 33.58 -25.19 14.74
CA ARG A 121 33.36 -24.14 15.74
C ARG A 121 34.70 -23.42 15.93
N PRO A 122 34.82 -22.11 15.71
CA PRO A 122 35.92 -21.36 16.28
C PRO A 122 35.80 -21.49 17.80
N THR A 123 36.73 -22.19 18.44
CA THR A 123 36.90 -22.10 19.89
C THR A 123 37.17 -20.64 20.23
N ALA A 124 36.32 -20.06 21.08
CA ALA A 124 36.57 -18.79 21.74
C ALA A 124 37.93 -18.87 22.44
N ASP A 125 38.93 -18.10 21.97
CA ASP A 125 40.06 -17.62 22.79
C ASP A 125 41.12 -16.77 22.03
N ASP A 126 40.88 -16.36 20.77
CA ASP A 126 41.70 -15.28 20.18
C ASP A 126 40.94 -14.46 19.11
N PRO A 127 40.47 -13.24 19.42
CA PRO A 127 39.85 -12.36 18.44
C PRO A 127 40.77 -11.99 17.27
N PHE A 128 42.10 -12.18 17.39
CA PHE A 128 43.09 -11.93 16.32
C PHE A 128 43.20 -13.08 15.29
N ARG A 129 42.46 -14.19 15.49
CA ARG A 129 42.42 -15.30 14.52
C ARG A 129 41.26 -15.22 13.53
N ARG A 130 40.19 -14.49 13.85
CA ARG A 130 39.02 -14.36 12.96
C ARG A 130 39.33 -13.41 11.80
N ARG A 131 38.90 -13.78 10.60
CA ARG A 131 38.91 -12.86 9.45
C ARG A 131 37.84 -11.78 9.67
N ARG A 132 38.07 -10.61 9.11
CA ARG A 132 37.18 -9.45 9.18
C ARG A 132 36.94 -8.89 7.79
N ILE A 133 35.82 -8.22 7.60
CA ILE A 133 35.45 -7.55 6.36
C ILE A 133 35.37 -6.04 6.54
N ILE A 134 35.58 -5.31 5.45
CA ILE A 134 35.45 -3.86 5.34
C ILE A 134 34.75 -3.57 4.03
N ASP A 135 33.46 -3.29 4.09
CA ASP A 135 32.59 -3.17 2.92
C ASP A 135 32.01 -1.77 2.86
N ARG A 136 32.56 -0.91 2.00
CA ARG A 136 32.07 0.45 1.78
C ARG A 136 31.15 0.50 0.57
N PHE A 137 29.98 1.12 0.72
CA PHE A 137 29.00 1.36 -0.33
C PHE A 137 28.58 2.84 -0.37
N VAL A 138 28.45 3.39 -1.57
CA VAL A 138 27.95 4.75 -1.79
C VAL A 138 26.79 4.68 -2.78
N GLY A 139 25.67 5.32 -2.45
CA GLY A 139 24.45 5.23 -3.23
C GLY A 139 23.42 6.30 -2.91
N VAL A 140 22.25 6.18 -3.53
CA VAL A 140 21.05 6.99 -3.24
C VAL A 140 20.00 6.09 -2.62
N VAL A 141 19.25 6.64 -1.67
CA VAL A 141 18.20 5.91 -0.95
C VAL A 141 16.83 6.27 -1.54
N ASP A 142 16.14 5.28 -2.07
CA ASP A 142 14.77 5.39 -2.57
C ASP A 142 13.80 4.76 -1.57
N THR A 143 13.33 5.56 -0.61
CA THR A 143 12.46 5.17 0.50
C THR A 143 11.47 6.28 0.87
N PRO A 144 10.24 5.95 1.29
CA PRO A 144 9.31 6.94 1.85
C PRO A 144 9.65 7.39 3.28
N LEU A 145 10.61 6.71 3.94
CA LEU A 145 11.02 7.03 5.31
C LEU A 145 11.88 8.29 5.37
N ALA A 146 11.83 9.00 6.50
CA ALA A 146 12.82 10.04 6.79
C ALA A 146 14.22 9.43 6.91
N TYR A 147 15.28 10.18 6.53
CA TYR A 147 16.65 9.66 6.51
C TYR A 147 17.11 9.10 7.87
N SER A 148 16.80 9.76 8.99
CA SER A 148 17.18 9.29 10.33
C SER A 148 16.52 7.96 10.69
N GLU A 149 15.27 7.77 10.30
CA GLU A 149 14.52 6.53 10.52
C GLU A 149 15.03 5.41 9.61
N TRP A 150 15.39 5.74 8.37
CA TRP A 150 16.02 4.79 7.45
C TRP A 150 17.39 4.32 7.96
N GLU A 151 18.22 5.23 8.45
CA GLU A 151 19.56 4.95 8.98
C GLU A 151 19.48 3.99 10.17
N GLU A 152 18.62 4.28 11.14
CA GLU A 152 18.39 3.44 12.31
C GLU A 152 17.89 2.05 11.91
N ASN A 153 16.89 1.99 11.01
CA ASN A 153 16.36 0.72 10.53
C ASN A 153 17.38 -0.13 9.78
N LEU A 154 18.23 0.48 8.95
CA LEU A 154 19.28 -0.23 8.21
C LEU A 154 20.30 -0.84 9.18
N LYS A 155 20.74 -0.05 10.17
CA LYS A 155 21.66 -0.51 11.21
C LYS A 155 21.09 -1.70 11.99
N THR A 156 19.86 -1.57 12.49
CA THR A 156 19.19 -2.64 13.25
C THR A 156 19.04 -3.91 12.42
N LYS A 157 18.72 -3.82 11.14
CA LYS A 157 18.59 -5.00 10.26
C LYS A 157 19.93 -5.69 10.02
N LEU A 158 21.00 -4.95 9.76
CA LEU A 158 22.35 -5.51 9.59
C LEU A 158 22.83 -6.20 10.89
N GLU A 159 22.57 -5.60 12.05
CA GLU A 159 22.86 -6.21 13.36
C GLU A 159 22.09 -7.52 13.57
N GLN A 160 20.79 -7.54 13.30
CA GLN A 160 19.95 -8.73 13.43
C GLN A 160 20.41 -9.89 12.53
N ILE A 161 20.73 -9.58 11.27
CA ILE A 161 21.18 -10.59 10.30
C ILE A 161 22.56 -11.12 10.69
N THR A 162 23.50 -10.24 11.06
CA THR A 162 24.85 -10.67 11.46
C THR A 162 24.84 -11.48 12.75
N ALA A 163 23.97 -11.13 13.71
CA ALA A 163 23.78 -11.91 14.94
C ALA A 163 23.28 -13.34 14.66
N LEU A 164 22.44 -13.54 13.63
CA LEU A 164 22.03 -14.88 13.20
C LEU A 164 23.20 -15.66 12.57
N LEU A 165 24.06 -15.00 11.80
CA LEU A 165 25.27 -15.61 11.24
C LEU A 165 26.27 -16.01 12.34
N GLU A 166 26.45 -15.18 13.37
CA GLU A 166 27.33 -15.46 14.51
C GLU A 166 26.89 -16.69 15.31
N ARG A 167 25.58 -16.88 15.53
CA ARG A 167 25.05 -18.09 16.22
C ARG A 167 25.48 -19.38 15.52
N GLY A 168 25.63 -19.33 14.19
CA GLY A 168 26.02 -20.45 13.36
C GLY A 168 25.00 -21.60 13.33
N GLY A 169 25.24 -22.58 12.47
CA GLY A 169 24.35 -23.73 12.27
C GLY A 169 23.34 -23.53 11.14
N GLU A 170 22.76 -24.64 10.68
CA GLU A 170 21.93 -24.66 9.47
C GLU A 170 20.63 -23.86 9.62
N GLN A 171 19.99 -23.93 10.79
CA GLN A 171 18.72 -23.25 11.05
C GLN A 171 18.86 -21.71 11.15
N PRO A 172 19.77 -21.12 11.96
CA PRO A 172 19.95 -19.66 12.00
C PRO A 172 20.40 -19.05 10.67
N ILE A 173 21.27 -19.73 9.92
CA ILE A 173 21.69 -19.28 8.58
C ILE A 173 20.50 -19.29 7.61
N THR A 174 19.64 -20.30 7.68
CA THR A 174 18.43 -20.37 6.86
C THR A 174 17.46 -19.25 7.23
N GLU A 175 17.30 -18.94 8.52
CA GLU A 175 16.48 -17.81 9.00
C GLU A 175 17.01 -16.46 8.49
N ALA A 176 18.33 -16.24 8.56
CA ALA A 176 18.96 -15.03 8.03
C ALA A 176 18.69 -14.86 6.53
N LYS A 177 18.90 -15.94 5.74
CA LYS A 177 18.61 -15.96 4.31
C LYS A 177 17.15 -15.62 4.02
N GLN A 178 16.20 -16.22 4.73
CA GLN A 178 14.77 -15.96 4.55
C GLN A 178 14.42 -14.49 4.85
N LYS A 179 14.96 -13.90 5.92
CA LYS A 179 14.72 -12.49 6.26
C LYS A 179 15.26 -11.55 5.18
N VAL A 180 16.49 -11.77 4.69
CA VAL A 180 17.06 -10.94 3.63
C VAL A 180 16.29 -11.10 2.32
N GLN A 181 15.95 -12.33 1.95
CA GLN A 181 15.14 -12.62 0.75
C GLN A 181 13.80 -11.91 0.80
N GLN A 182 13.15 -11.86 1.98
CA GLN A 182 11.91 -11.12 2.17
C GLN A 182 12.11 -9.63 1.88
N MET A 183 13.13 -9.00 2.47
CA MET A 183 13.40 -7.57 2.25
C MET A 183 13.65 -7.25 0.77
N VAL A 184 14.42 -8.09 0.08
CA VAL A 184 14.71 -7.95 -1.35
C VAL A 184 13.45 -8.11 -2.20
N ALA A 185 12.59 -9.08 -1.87
CA ALA A 185 11.35 -9.31 -2.60
C ALA A 185 10.31 -8.22 -2.38
N ASP A 186 10.19 -7.68 -1.16
CA ASP A 186 9.32 -6.54 -0.87
C ASP A 186 9.73 -5.33 -1.71
N ARG A 187 11.04 -5.11 -1.87
CA ARG A 187 11.57 -4.06 -2.75
C ARG A 187 11.24 -4.33 -4.22
N PHE A 188 11.42 -5.56 -4.71
CA PHE A 188 11.10 -5.92 -6.09
C PHE A 188 9.61 -5.78 -6.40
N ALA A 189 8.74 -6.13 -5.43
CA ALA A 189 7.31 -5.97 -5.59
C ALA A 189 6.97 -4.51 -5.88
N ARG A 190 7.54 -3.57 -5.12
CA ARG A 190 7.25 -2.11 -5.17
C ARG A 190 7.75 -1.38 -6.42
N GLN A 191 8.51 -2.02 -7.31
CA GLN A 191 9.06 -1.36 -8.49
C GLN A 191 8.19 -1.58 -9.74
N PRO A 192 7.83 -0.51 -10.49
CA PRO A 192 7.03 -0.64 -11.69
C PRO A 192 7.78 -1.43 -12.76
N VAL A 193 7.12 -2.45 -13.31
CA VAL A 193 7.64 -3.23 -14.45
C VAL A 193 7.74 -2.29 -15.66
N ARG A 194 8.95 -1.83 -15.98
CA ARG A 194 9.20 -1.00 -17.17
C ARG A 194 8.93 -1.83 -18.42
N SER A 195 7.96 -1.39 -19.21
CA SER A 195 7.53 -2.00 -20.47
C SER A 195 8.56 -1.76 -21.59
N VAL A 196 9.68 -2.50 -21.63
CA VAL A 196 10.42 -2.84 -22.85
C VAL A 196 11.18 -4.15 -22.64
N GLU A 197 10.73 -5.21 -23.32
CA GLU A 197 11.28 -6.57 -23.32
C GLU A 197 12.55 -6.69 -24.19
N ILE A 198 13.70 -6.22 -23.68
CA ILE A 198 15.00 -6.51 -24.32
C ILE A 198 15.97 -6.97 -23.23
N LEU A 199 16.38 -8.24 -23.28
CA LEU A 199 17.52 -8.73 -22.52
C LEU A 199 18.75 -7.88 -22.92
N TYR A 200 19.33 -7.18 -21.95
CA TYR A 200 20.53 -6.38 -22.22
C TYR A 200 21.74 -7.29 -22.42
N PRO A 201 22.61 -7.02 -23.41
CA PRO A 201 23.85 -7.78 -23.58
C PRO A 201 24.70 -7.64 -22.32
N MET A 202 25.16 -8.77 -21.78
CA MET A 202 26.08 -8.85 -20.65
C MET A 202 27.44 -9.30 -21.14
N GLN A 203 28.48 -8.50 -20.89
CA GLN A 203 29.85 -8.89 -21.13
C GLN A 203 30.45 -9.41 -19.82
N MET A 204 31.00 -10.62 -19.88
CA MET A 204 31.62 -11.29 -18.75
C MET A 204 33.00 -11.81 -19.16
N GLU A 205 34.03 -11.26 -18.53
CA GLU A 205 35.43 -11.63 -18.74
C GLU A 205 35.96 -12.27 -17.46
N ILE A 206 36.56 -13.47 -17.59
CA ILE A 206 37.27 -14.12 -16.49
C ILE A 206 38.76 -14.03 -16.81
N ASP A 207 39.48 -13.20 -16.06
CA ASP A 207 40.92 -13.11 -16.11
C ASP A 207 41.53 -14.02 -15.05
N ASN A 208 42.11 -15.12 -15.52
CA ASN A 208 42.81 -16.10 -14.69
C ASN A 208 44.34 -15.99 -14.85
N SER A 209 44.88 -14.84 -15.26
CA SER A 209 46.34 -14.63 -15.42
C SER A 209 47.08 -14.32 -14.11
N GLY A 210 46.35 -13.88 -13.07
CA GLY A 210 46.92 -13.54 -11.76
C GLY A 210 47.53 -14.75 -11.02
N LYS A 211 48.50 -14.52 -10.11
CA LYS A 211 49.20 -15.60 -9.39
C LYS A 211 48.32 -16.35 -8.39
N ASN A 212 47.46 -15.65 -7.65
CA ASN A 212 46.78 -16.22 -6.47
C ASN A 212 45.23 -16.14 -6.52
N ARG A 213 44.66 -15.43 -7.50
CA ARG A 213 43.21 -15.15 -7.57
C ARG A 213 42.69 -15.21 -9.01
N THR A 214 41.39 -15.47 -9.13
CA THR A 214 40.66 -15.43 -10.41
C THR A 214 39.86 -14.12 -10.44
N ARG A 215 40.03 -13.28 -11.46
CA ARG A 215 39.29 -12.01 -11.54
C ARG A 215 38.12 -12.13 -12.49
N LEU A 216 36.94 -11.77 -12.02
CA LEU A 216 35.72 -11.68 -12.78
C LEU A 216 35.39 -10.22 -13.06
N ARG A 217 35.26 -9.83 -14.34
CA ARG A 217 34.78 -8.51 -14.75
C ARG A 217 33.41 -8.64 -15.42
N LEU A 218 32.47 -7.81 -14.97
CA LEU A 218 31.06 -7.84 -15.39
C LEU A 218 30.66 -6.47 -15.91
N VAL A 219 30.20 -6.39 -17.16
CA VAL A 219 29.64 -5.17 -17.74
C VAL A 219 28.21 -5.45 -18.21
N THR A 220 27.23 -4.79 -17.61
CA THR A 220 25.80 -5.03 -17.87
C THR A 220 24.93 -3.86 -17.40
N LYS A 221 23.64 -3.85 -17.74
CA LYS A 221 22.70 -2.92 -17.09
C LYS A 221 22.42 -3.33 -15.65
N ASP A 222 22.31 -2.34 -14.78
CA ASP A 222 21.92 -2.56 -13.40
C ASP A 222 20.50 -3.10 -13.34
N THR A 223 20.32 -4.11 -12.51
CA THR A 223 18.99 -4.60 -12.14
C THR A 223 18.91 -4.68 -10.62
N PRO A 224 17.76 -4.30 -10.06
CA PRO A 224 17.49 -4.44 -8.64
C PRO A 224 17.98 -5.78 -8.08
N GLY A 225 18.71 -5.75 -6.96
CA GLY A 225 19.22 -6.93 -6.24
C GLY A 225 20.14 -7.86 -7.04
N PHE A 226 20.74 -7.38 -8.13
CA PHE A 226 21.71 -8.17 -8.91
C PHE A 226 22.89 -8.65 -8.07
N LEU A 227 23.51 -7.78 -7.26
CA LEU A 227 24.65 -8.14 -6.42
C LEU A 227 24.31 -9.25 -5.41
N TYR A 228 23.09 -9.21 -4.86
CA TYR A 228 22.56 -10.26 -3.99
C TYR A 228 22.44 -11.61 -4.73
N ALA A 229 21.84 -11.61 -5.92
CA ALA A 229 21.66 -12.83 -6.71
C ALA A 229 23.01 -13.38 -7.23
N LEU A 230 23.92 -12.50 -7.63
CA LEU A 230 25.28 -12.83 -8.08
C LEU A 230 26.07 -13.50 -6.98
N SER A 231 26.16 -12.87 -5.80
CA SER A 231 26.91 -13.40 -4.65
C SER A 231 26.33 -14.72 -4.14
N THR A 232 25.00 -14.86 -4.15
CA THR A 232 24.33 -16.14 -3.85
C THR A 232 24.76 -17.21 -4.87
N SER A 233 24.72 -16.89 -6.17
CA SER A 233 25.18 -17.81 -7.23
C SER A 233 26.66 -18.19 -7.08
N LEU A 234 27.55 -17.27 -6.67
CA LEU A 234 28.96 -17.59 -6.41
C LEU A 234 29.09 -18.60 -5.26
N SER A 235 28.34 -18.39 -4.18
CA SER A 235 28.32 -19.30 -3.02
C SER A 235 27.87 -20.71 -3.40
N LEU A 236 26.93 -20.86 -4.35
CA LEU A 236 26.48 -22.18 -4.83
C LEU A 236 27.60 -23.03 -5.45
N HIS A 237 28.63 -22.39 -6.02
CA HIS A 237 29.75 -23.07 -6.66
C HIS A 237 30.96 -23.27 -5.72
N ASP A 238 30.77 -23.05 -4.42
CA ASP A 238 31.84 -23.07 -3.41
C ASP A 238 32.99 -22.13 -3.81
N ILE A 239 32.61 -20.88 -4.14
CA ILE A 239 33.51 -19.79 -4.53
C ILE A 239 33.37 -18.68 -3.51
N LEU A 240 34.51 -18.20 -3.02
CA LEU A 240 34.62 -17.13 -2.05
C LEU A 240 35.06 -15.84 -2.74
N ILE A 241 34.56 -14.71 -2.23
CA ILE A 241 34.89 -13.36 -2.67
C ILE A 241 36.01 -12.85 -1.75
N GLU A 242 37.10 -12.34 -2.34
CA GLU A 242 38.21 -11.74 -1.58
C GLU A 242 38.22 -10.21 -1.68
N HIS A 243 37.80 -9.68 -2.83
CA HIS A 243 37.75 -8.25 -3.08
C HIS A 243 36.72 -7.94 -4.16
N VAL A 244 35.92 -6.87 -3.98
CA VAL A 244 34.98 -6.37 -4.98
C VAL A 244 35.16 -4.89 -5.17
N ARG A 245 35.17 -4.46 -6.43
CA ARG A 245 35.02 -3.07 -6.83
C ARG A 245 33.75 -2.92 -7.66
N ILE A 246 32.80 -2.17 -7.14
CA ILE A 246 31.50 -1.89 -7.75
C ILE A 246 31.55 -0.51 -8.40
N ARG A 247 31.08 -0.42 -9.65
CA ARG A 247 30.94 0.86 -10.36
C ARG A 247 29.69 0.86 -11.23
N THR A 248 28.77 1.78 -10.96
CA THR A 248 27.54 1.97 -11.73
C THR A 248 27.46 3.40 -12.25
N ALA A 249 27.45 3.57 -13.57
CA ALA A 249 27.36 4.87 -14.23
C ALA A 249 26.21 4.88 -15.26
N GLY A 250 25.27 5.81 -15.13
CA GLY A 250 24.13 5.91 -16.05
C GLY A 250 23.24 4.65 -16.11
N GLY A 251 23.22 3.85 -15.03
CA GLY A 251 22.51 2.57 -14.97
C GLY A 251 23.25 1.39 -15.61
N ASN A 252 24.52 1.56 -16.01
CA ASN A 252 25.39 0.47 -16.43
C ASN A 252 26.40 0.14 -15.34
N ILE A 253 26.52 -1.16 -15.02
CA ILE A 253 27.45 -1.76 -14.08
C ILE A 253 28.76 -2.10 -14.79
N GLU A 254 29.88 -1.85 -14.12
CA GLU A 254 31.24 -2.29 -14.45
C GLU A 254 31.95 -2.86 -13.21
N ASP A 255 31.50 -4.01 -12.73
CA ASP A 255 32.00 -4.62 -11.49
C ASP A 255 33.24 -5.48 -11.74
N GLN A 256 34.17 -5.47 -10.79
CA GLN A 256 35.33 -6.35 -10.75
C GLN A 256 35.34 -7.12 -9.43
N ILE A 257 35.36 -8.45 -9.51
CA ILE A 257 35.29 -9.36 -8.36
C ILE A 257 36.48 -10.31 -8.39
N ASP A 258 37.29 -10.31 -7.35
CA ASP A 258 38.38 -11.26 -7.16
C ASP A 258 37.89 -12.48 -6.38
N LEU A 259 38.02 -13.66 -6.99
CA LEU A 259 37.43 -14.93 -6.58
C LEU A 259 38.49 -16.01 -6.27
N VAL A 260 38.17 -16.87 -5.30
CA VAL A 260 38.94 -18.09 -4.95
C VAL A 260 37.99 -19.28 -4.71
N ASP A 261 38.49 -20.51 -4.79
CA ASP A 261 37.73 -21.72 -4.41
C ASP A 261 37.45 -21.76 -2.90
N GLY A 262 36.60 -22.69 -2.43
CA GLY A 262 36.31 -22.86 -1.00
C GLY A 262 37.54 -23.13 -0.12
N ARG A 263 38.66 -23.55 -0.72
CA ARG A 263 39.95 -23.74 -0.04
C ARG A 263 40.86 -22.50 -0.10
N GLY A 264 40.40 -21.37 -0.65
CA GLY A 264 41.15 -20.12 -0.75
C GLY A 264 42.20 -20.10 -1.87
N ARG A 265 42.09 -20.99 -2.86
CA ARG A 265 43.03 -21.10 -3.99
C ARG A 265 42.41 -20.56 -5.27
N LYS A 266 43.25 -20.22 -6.22
CA LYS A 266 42.83 -19.85 -7.58
C LYS A 266 41.99 -20.96 -8.23
N ILE A 267 41.00 -20.60 -9.04
CA ILE A 267 40.11 -21.54 -9.71
C ILE A 267 40.77 -21.95 -11.04
N GLU A 268 41.34 -23.15 -11.09
CA GLU A 268 42.09 -23.63 -12.25
C GLU A 268 41.27 -24.52 -13.19
N ASP A 269 40.16 -25.09 -12.70
CA ASP A 269 39.29 -25.99 -13.45
C ASP A 269 38.46 -25.22 -14.50
N PRO A 270 38.69 -25.41 -15.81
CA PRO A 270 37.97 -24.72 -16.87
C PRO A 270 36.46 -25.01 -16.86
N ASP A 271 36.06 -26.25 -16.56
CA ASP A 271 34.64 -26.63 -16.51
C ASP A 271 33.92 -25.91 -15.36
N LYS A 272 34.63 -25.70 -14.24
CA LYS A 272 34.11 -24.94 -13.10
C LYS A 272 33.93 -23.46 -13.43
N LEU A 273 34.83 -22.88 -14.23
CA LEU A 273 34.73 -21.49 -14.70
C LEU A 273 33.58 -21.30 -15.70
N ASP A 274 33.39 -22.24 -16.62
CA ASP A 274 32.29 -22.16 -17.59
C ASP A 274 30.92 -22.34 -16.92
N ARG A 275 30.79 -23.24 -15.95
CA ARG A 275 29.57 -23.39 -15.13
C ARG A 275 29.26 -22.13 -14.33
N LEU A 276 30.29 -21.51 -13.76
CA LEU A 276 30.14 -20.24 -13.05
C LEU A 276 29.60 -19.15 -13.98
N LYS A 277 30.20 -19.03 -15.17
CA LYS A 277 29.78 -18.08 -16.21
C LYS A 277 28.31 -18.25 -16.58
N MET A 278 27.90 -19.49 -16.85
CA MET A 278 26.51 -19.80 -17.22
C MET A 278 25.53 -19.55 -16.07
N SER A 279 25.89 -19.93 -14.84
CA SER A 279 25.06 -19.71 -13.64
C SER A 279 24.80 -18.23 -13.40
N VAL A 280 25.84 -17.40 -13.49
CA VAL A 280 25.73 -15.94 -13.30
C VAL A 280 24.85 -15.30 -14.39
N LEU A 281 25.04 -15.70 -15.65
CA LEU A 281 24.25 -15.21 -16.78
C LEU A 281 22.76 -15.56 -16.63
N ILE A 282 22.46 -16.82 -16.33
CA ILE A 282 21.10 -17.33 -16.21
C ILE A 282 20.38 -16.70 -15.01
N THR A 283 21.05 -16.61 -13.85
CA THR A 283 20.50 -15.94 -12.65
C THR A 283 20.21 -14.46 -12.92
N LYS A 284 21.13 -13.74 -13.59
CA LYS A 284 20.88 -12.35 -14.00
C LYS A 284 19.63 -12.23 -14.87
N GLN A 285 19.49 -13.08 -15.89
CA GLN A 285 18.31 -13.04 -16.76
C GLN A 285 17.02 -13.40 -16.01
N PHE A 286 17.07 -14.37 -15.09
CA PHE A 286 15.90 -14.78 -14.30
C PHE A 286 15.43 -13.67 -13.35
N THR A 287 16.35 -12.94 -12.71
CA THR A 287 15.99 -11.84 -11.78
C THR A 287 15.14 -10.76 -12.45
N TYR A 288 15.31 -10.55 -13.77
CA TYR A 288 14.49 -9.62 -14.54
C TYR A 288 13.00 -10.02 -14.59
N PHE A 289 12.70 -11.32 -14.53
CA PHE A 289 11.34 -11.85 -14.61
C PHE A 289 10.69 -12.08 -13.25
N LEU A 290 11.39 -11.86 -12.14
CA LEU A 290 10.87 -12.09 -10.78
C LEU A 290 9.62 -11.26 -10.46
N GLY A 291 9.50 -10.04 -11.00
CA GLY A 291 8.30 -9.21 -10.85
C GLY A 291 7.02 -9.83 -11.45
N LYS A 292 7.14 -10.89 -12.29
CA LYS A 292 6.00 -11.64 -12.84
C LYS A 292 5.61 -12.85 -11.99
N ALA A 293 6.36 -13.19 -10.94
CA ALA A 293 6.04 -14.29 -10.04
C ALA A 293 5.04 -13.86 -8.96
N SER A 294 4.05 -14.70 -8.64
CA SER A 294 3.13 -14.46 -7.51
C SER A 294 3.88 -14.41 -6.18
N ASN A 295 4.93 -15.24 -6.04
CA ASN A 295 5.88 -15.23 -4.94
C ASN A 295 7.32 -15.19 -5.50
N PRO A 296 7.93 -14.00 -5.63
CA PRO A 296 9.29 -13.84 -6.14
C PRO A 296 10.36 -14.57 -5.30
N ILE A 297 10.17 -14.66 -3.99
CA ILE A 297 11.11 -15.32 -3.06
C ILE A 297 11.18 -16.81 -3.38
N SER A 298 10.02 -17.47 -3.37
CA SER A 298 9.94 -18.89 -3.69
C SER A 298 10.40 -19.15 -5.12
N ALA A 299 10.10 -18.26 -6.06
CA ALA A 299 10.57 -18.38 -7.44
C ALA A 299 12.10 -18.39 -7.53
N LEU A 300 12.78 -17.43 -6.89
CA LEU A 300 14.25 -17.34 -6.89
C LEU A 300 14.89 -18.54 -6.18
N SER A 301 14.43 -18.87 -4.97
CA SER A 301 14.99 -19.98 -4.19
C SER A 301 14.85 -21.33 -4.91
N ARG A 302 13.68 -21.60 -5.48
CA ARG A 302 13.44 -22.84 -6.25
C ARG A 302 14.21 -22.85 -7.57
N PHE A 303 14.41 -21.68 -8.18
CA PHE A 303 15.22 -21.56 -9.39
C PHE A 303 16.68 -21.90 -9.11
N GLU A 304 17.22 -21.38 -8.00
CA GLU A 304 18.57 -21.71 -7.55
C GLU A 304 18.72 -23.21 -7.26
N HIS A 305 17.74 -23.83 -6.60
CA HIS A 305 17.73 -25.28 -6.38
C HIS A 305 17.70 -26.06 -7.71
N LEU A 306 16.89 -25.63 -8.67
CA LEU A 306 16.84 -26.23 -10.00
C LEU A 306 18.19 -26.13 -10.72
N LEU A 307 18.86 -24.97 -10.64
CA LEU A 307 20.20 -24.80 -11.21
C LEU A 307 21.22 -25.73 -10.55
N GLN A 308 21.18 -25.89 -9.22
CA GLN A 308 22.06 -26.82 -8.51
C GLN A 308 21.89 -28.26 -9.03
N GLU A 309 20.65 -28.73 -9.22
CA GLU A 309 20.39 -30.07 -9.73
C GLU A 309 20.88 -30.25 -11.17
N ILE A 310 20.61 -29.26 -12.03
CA ILE A 310 21.04 -29.26 -13.44
C ILE A 310 22.56 -29.32 -13.56
N PHE A 311 23.29 -28.52 -12.77
CA PHE A 311 24.75 -28.43 -12.83
C PHE A 311 25.48 -29.58 -12.10
N ARG A 312 24.79 -30.34 -11.24
CA ARG A 312 25.37 -31.50 -10.54
C ARG A 312 25.45 -32.75 -11.42
N GLN A 313 24.58 -32.89 -12.41
CA GLN A 313 24.50 -34.08 -13.26
C GLN A 313 25.23 -33.88 -14.61
N PRO A 314 26.17 -34.77 -14.99
CA PRO A 314 26.81 -34.71 -16.30
C PRO A 314 25.82 -35.03 -17.45
N GLY A 315 25.86 -34.28 -18.56
CA GLY A 315 25.03 -34.50 -19.76
C GLY A 315 23.85 -33.54 -19.97
N ASN A 316 23.69 -32.51 -19.13
CA ASN A 316 22.53 -31.60 -19.12
C ASN A 316 22.61 -30.37 -20.07
N GLU A 317 23.45 -30.40 -21.10
CA GLU A 317 23.65 -29.28 -22.04
C GLU A 317 22.35 -28.79 -22.68
N ARG A 318 21.42 -29.70 -22.96
CA ARG A 318 20.10 -29.38 -23.51
C ARG A 318 19.27 -28.52 -22.55
N SER A 319 19.27 -28.86 -21.26
CA SER A 319 18.53 -28.11 -20.23
C SER A 319 19.13 -26.71 -20.03
N ILE A 320 20.46 -26.61 -20.04
CA ILE A 320 21.18 -25.33 -19.96
C ILE A 320 20.82 -24.42 -21.14
N ASN A 321 20.81 -24.96 -22.36
CA ASN A 321 20.42 -24.19 -23.55
C ASN A 321 18.98 -23.68 -23.47
N LEU A 322 18.03 -24.45 -22.93
CA LEU A 322 16.64 -24.00 -22.79
C LEU A 322 16.50 -22.84 -21.79
N LEU A 323 17.33 -22.81 -20.75
CA LEU A 323 17.37 -21.75 -19.74
C LEU A 323 17.99 -20.44 -20.25
N THR A 324 18.59 -20.42 -21.44
CA THR A 324 19.05 -19.17 -22.08
C THR A 324 17.92 -18.40 -22.78
N SER A 325 16.72 -18.98 -22.86
CA SER A 325 15.56 -18.36 -23.50
C SER A 325 14.80 -17.43 -22.54
N PRO A 326 14.61 -16.13 -22.87
CA PRO A 326 13.85 -15.21 -22.03
C PRO A 326 12.43 -15.70 -21.74
N ASN A 327 11.76 -16.28 -22.74
CA ASN A 327 10.39 -16.79 -22.57
C ASN A 327 10.36 -17.97 -21.58
N THR A 328 11.34 -18.87 -21.65
CA THR A 328 11.45 -20.00 -20.72
C THR A 328 11.66 -19.48 -19.29
N LEU A 329 12.55 -18.51 -19.09
CA LEU A 329 12.80 -17.91 -17.78
C LEU A 329 11.58 -17.15 -17.24
N GLN A 330 10.85 -16.44 -18.09
CA GLN A 330 9.60 -15.77 -17.71
C GLN A 330 8.52 -16.76 -17.25
N SER A 331 8.28 -17.82 -18.04
CA SER A 331 7.32 -18.87 -17.67
C SER A 331 7.77 -19.61 -16.40
N LEU A 332 9.06 -19.84 -16.25
CA LEU A 332 9.63 -20.48 -15.08
C LEU A 332 9.49 -19.60 -13.82
N ALA A 333 9.67 -18.29 -13.93
CA ALA A 333 9.46 -17.36 -12.81
C ALA A 333 8.01 -17.42 -12.30
N ARG A 334 7.03 -17.40 -13.22
CA ARG A 334 5.60 -17.60 -12.88
C ARG A 334 5.37 -18.93 -12.19
N LEU A 335 5.87 -20.02 -12.79
CA LEU A 335 5.64 -21.38 -12.32
C LEU A 335 6.29 -21.64 -10.95
N LEU A 336 7.56 -21.27 -10.78
CA LEU A 336 8.29 -21.46 -9.55
C LEU A 336 7.77 -20.56 -8.44
N GLY A 337 7.15 -19.41 -8.75
CA GLY A 337 6.45 -18.58 -7.77
C GLY A 337 5.03 -19.05 -7.46
N ALA A 338 4.47 -19.96 -8.26
CA ALA A 338 3.05 -20.28 -8.21
C ALA A 338 2.66 -21.16 -7.02
N SER A 339 3.41 -22.20 -6.67
CA SER A 339 2.93 -23.15 -5.64
C SER A 339 4.03 -24.04 -5.07
N ASP A 340 4.07 -24.17 -3.74
CA ASP A 340 4.89 -25.21 -3.06
C ASP A 340 4.52 -26.62 -3.53
N PHE A 341 3.22 -26.86 -3.75
CA PHE A 341 2.73 -28.16 -4.21
C PHE A 341 3.27 -28.51 -5.59
N LEU A 342 3.20 -27.60 -6.56
CA LEU A 342 3.73 -27.85 -7.89
C LEU A 342 5.24 -28.05 -7.88
N TRP A 343 5.93 -27.31 -7.01
CA TRP A 343 7.37 -27.45 -6.84
C TRP A 343 7.75 -28.86 -6.37
N GLU A 344 7.23 -29.30 -5.23
CA GLU A 344 7.64 -30.57 -4.61
C GLU A 344 7.17 -31.79 -5.42
N ASP A 345 5.94 -31.78 -5.94
CA ASP A 345 5.35 -32.99 -6.55
C ASP A 345 5.59 -33.14 -8.05
N PHE A 346 5.91 -32.05 -8.76
CA PHE A 346 5.99 -32.07 -10.22
C PHE A 346 7.26 -31.45 -10.77
N ILE A 347 7.59 -30.22 -10.39
CA ILE A 347 8.67 -29.46 -11.03
C ILE A 347 10.04 -30.01 -10.62
N ARG A 348 10.26 -30.22 -9.32
CA ARG A 348 11.53 -30.71 -8.78
C ARG A 348 11.90 -32.09 -9.34
N LEU A 349 10.93 -32.99 -9.45
CA LEU A 349 11.16 -34.38 -9.87
C LEU A 349 11.15 -34.59 -11.39
N GLN A 350 10.64 -33.64 -12.18
CA GLN A 350 10.41 -33.83 -13.63
C GLN A 350 10.86 -32.63 -14.50
N TYR A 351 11.81 -31.81 -14.03
CA TYR A 351 12.25 -30.62 -14.75
C TYR A 351 12.73 -30.90 -16.19
N GLU A 352 13.31 -32.07 -16.44
CA GLU A 352 13.78 -32.51 -17.77
C GLU A 352 12.64 -32.58 -18.80
N THR A 353 11.42 -32.91 -18.35
CA THR A 353 10.23 -32.97 -19.20
C THR A 353 9.57 -31.60 -19.32
N LEU A 354 9.63 -30.79 -18.26
CA LEU A 354 9.03 -29.47 -18.18
C LEU A 354 9.75 -28.41 -19.05
N LEU A 355 11.08 -28.31 -18.96
CA LEU A 355 11.83 -27.24 -19.64
C LEU A 355 11.62 -27.21 -21.18
N PRO A 356 11.60 -28.36 -21.90
CA PRO A 356 11.27 -28.38 -23.32
C PRO A 356 9.85 -27.89 -23.64
N MET A 357 8.90 -28.09 -22.73
CA MET A 357 7.51 -27.65 -22.90
C MET A 357 7.38 -26.13 -22.76
N LEU A 358 8.13 -25.53 -21.82
CA LEU A 358 8.14 -24.08 -21.60
C LEU A 358 8.80 -23.29 -22.75
N HIS A 359 9.75 -23.91 -23.47
CA HIS A 359 10.54 -23.22 -24.51
C HIS A 359 9.81 -23.03 -25.84
N ARG A 360 8.77 -23.81 -26.14
CA ARG A 360 7.98 -23.63 -27.37
C ARG A 360 7.21 -22.31 -27.27
N LYS A 361 7.70 -21.27 -27.98
CA LYS A 361 7.05 -19.93 -28.09
C LYS A 361 5.54 -20.09 -28.22
N SER A 362 4.79 -19.48 -27.29
CA SER A 362 3.32 -19.36 -27.30
C SER A 362 2.57 -20.66 -27.58
N VAL A 363 2.16 -21.39 -26.53
CA VAL A 363 1.19 -22.48 -26.70
C VAL A 363 -0.14 -22.07 -26.06
N PRO A 364 -1.07 -21.50 -26.82
CA PRO A 364 -2.47 -21.75 -26.57
C PRO A 364 -2.69 -23.27 -26.66
N GLY A 365 -3.10 -23.91 -25.56
CA GLY A 365 -3.53 -25.31 -25.59
C GLY A 365 -2.42 -26.34 -25.38
N VAL A 366 -1.65 -26.23 -24.29
CA VAL A 366 -0.90 -27.40 -23.77
C VAL A 366 -1.90 -28.49 -23.37
N ALA A 367 -3.04 -28.06 -22.82
CA ALA A 367 -4.23 -28.89 -22.67
C ALA A 367 -4.91 -29.13 -24.02
N TRP A 368 -5.39 -30.36 -24.21
CA TRP A 368 -6.07 -30.83 -25.41
C TRP A 368 -7.36 -30.05 -25.72
N LYS A 369 -7.80 -30.12 -26.99
CA LYS A 369 -9.18 -29.85 -27.37
C LYS A 369 -10.04 -31.06 -27.03
N SER A 370 -11.25 -30.85 -26.51
CA SER A 370 -12.13 -31.89 -25.94
C SER A 370 -12.19 -33.17 -26.77
N ASP A 371 -12.31 -33.00 -28.08
CA ASP A 371 -12.53 -34.05 -29.07
C ASP A 371 -11.33 -35.01 -29.23
N THR A 372 -10.18 -34.71 -28.63
CA THR A 372 -8.96 -35.53 -28.75
C THR A 372 -8.66 -36.40 -27.52
N LEU A 373 -9.37 -36.20 -26.40
CA LEU A 373 -9.07 -36.87 -25.13
C LEU A 373 -9.31 -38.39 -25.22
N ASP A 374 -10.44 -38.80 -25.79
CA ASP A 374 -10.81 -40.23 -25.91
C ASP A 374 -9.76 -40.99 -26.72
N LYS A 375 -9.31 -40.42 -27.84
CA LYS A 375 -8.27 -41.00 -28.67
C LYS A 375 -6.96 -41.16 -27.91
N ARG A 376 -6.51 -40.12 -27.19
CA ARG A 376 -5.29 -40.15 -26.38
C ARG A 376 -5.37 -41.17 -25.24
N MET A 377 -6.54 -41.30 -24.62
CA MET A 377 -6.79 -42.27 -23.56
C MET A 377 -6.73 -43.70 -24.11
N SER A 378 -7.36 -43.97 -25.26
CA SER A 378 -7.26 -45.27 -25.92
C SER A 378 -5.82 -45.61 -26.29
N GLU A 379 -5.09 -44.69 -26.94
CA GLU A 379 -3.68 -44.88 -27.30
C GLU A 379 -2.80 -45.19 -26.07
N ALA A 380 -3.07 -44.56 -24.92
CA ALA A 380 -2.34 -44.84 -23.67
C ALA A 380 -2.63 -46.25 -23.12
N LEU A 381 -3.83 -46.79 -23.37
CA LEU A 381 -4.30 -48.08 -22.88
C LEU A 381 -4.06 -49.24 -23.86
N ASP A 382 -3.91 -48.99 -25.16
CA ASP A 382 -3.85 -50.02 -26.21
C ASP A 382 -2.71 -51.04 -26.01
N ALA A 383 -1.59 -50.62 -25.44
CA ALA A 383 -0.45 -51.49 -25.16
C ALA A 383 -0.54 -52.25 -23.82
N ALA A 384 -1.68 -52.18 -23.10
CA ALA A 384 -1.86 -52.83 -21.81
C ALA A 384 -2.41 -54.26 -21.94
N ALA A 385 -1.65 -55.26 -21.50
CA ALA A 385 -2.05 -56.68 -21.65
C ALA A 385 -2.88 -57.21 -20.47
N SER A 386 -2.75 -56.63 -19.27
CA SER A 386 -3.38 -57.13 -18.04
C SER A 386 -4.28 -56.09 -17.35
N PHE A 387 -5.16 -56.55 -16.45
CA PHE A 387 -6.04 -55.67 -15.65
C PHE A 387 -5.25 -54.67 -14.80
N GLU A 388 -4.18 -55.12 -14.14
CA GLU A 388 -3.30 -54.24 -13.35
C GLU A 388 -2.50 -53.27 -14.22
N GLU A 389 -2.06 -53.69 -15.41
CA GLU A 389 -1.36 -52.78 -16.33
C GLU A 389 -2.29 -51.67 -16.86
N LYS A 390 -3.55 -52.02 -17.18
CA LYS A 390 -4.58 -51.04 -17.55
C LYS A 390 -4.84 -50.04 -16.42
N LYS A 391 -4.85 -50.51 -15.16
CA LYS A 391 -4.99 -49.66 -13.98
C LYS A 391 -3.84 -48.67 -13.85
N GLU A 392 -2.60 -49.13 -13.97
CA GLU A 392 -1.42 -48.27 -13.85
C GLU A 392 -1.40 -47.21 -14.98
N ARG A 393 -1.66 -47.64 -16.22
CA ARG A 393 -1.67 -46.72 -17.39
C ARG A 393 -2.80 -45.70 -17.34
N LEU A 394 -4.01 -46.08 -16.89
CA LEU A 394 -5.11 -45.12 -16.75
C LEU A 394 -4.77 -44.05 -15.70
N ASN A 395 -4.17 -44.43 -14.57
CA ASN A 395 -3.76 -43.47 -13.55
C ASN A 395 -2.59 -42.59 -14.01
N GLY A 396 -1.61 -43.16 -14.72
CA GLY A 396 -0.53 -42.39 -15.35
C GLY A 396 -1.04 -41.38 -16.38
N PHE A 397 -2.03 -41.77 -17.19
CA PHE A 397 -2.71 -40.87 -18.12
C PHE A 397 -3.45 -39.75 -17.38
N LYS A 398 -4.29 -40.10 -16.38
CA LYS A 398 -5.01 -39.15 -15.53
C LYS A 398 -4.07 -38.11 -14.93
N ASP A 399 -3.01 -38.54 -14.26
CA ASP A 399 -2.10 -37.64 -13.55
C ASP A 399 -1.34 -36.71 -14.50
N ARG A 400 -0.98 -37.23 -15.68
CA ARG A 400 -0.37 -36.42 -16.74
C ARG A 400 -1.34 -35.35 -17.25
N GLU A 401 -2.58 -35.71 -17.55
CA GLU A 401 -3.55 -34.74 -18.10
C GLU A 401 -3.99 -33.70 -17.06
N ILE A 402 -4.14 -34.06 -15.78
CA ILE A 402 -4.33 -33.09 -14.68
C ILE A 402 -3.20 -32.07 -14.68
N TYR A 403 -1.95 -32.55 -14.72
CA TYR A 403 -0.77 -31.68 -14.74
C TYR A 403 -0.75 -30.72 -15.92
N LEU A 404 -1.14 -31.17 -17.12
CA LEU A 404 -1.18 -30.30 -18.31
C LEU A 404 -2.27 -29.23 -18.22
N ILE A 405 -3.44 -29.58 -17.67
CA ILE A 405 -4.54 -28.63 -17.44
C ILE A 405 -4.13 -27.58 -16.40
N ASP A 406 -3.50 -28.02 -15.32
CA ASP A 406 -2.97 -27.17 -14.26
C ASP A 406 -1.92 -26.19 -14.77
N LEU A 407 -0.97 -26.69 -15.58
CA LEU A 407 0.11 -25.91 -16.18
C LEU A 407 -0.45 -24.85 -17.15
N ASP A 408 -1.43 -25.20 -17.98
CA ASP A 408 -2.05 -24.29 -18.94
C ASP A 408 -2.73 -23.09 -18.25
N HIS A 409 -3.45 -23.33 -17.15
CA HIS A 409 -4.12 -22.27 -16.38
C HIS A 409 -3.12 -21.36 -15.63
N ILE A 410 -1.98 -21.89 -15.17
CA ILE A 410 -0.94 -21.07 -14.50
C ILE A 410 -0.17 -20.19 -15.48
N LEU A 411 0.17 -20.75 -16.64
CA LEU A 411 0.95 -20.02 -17.64
C LEU A 411 0.11 -18.98 -18.39
N ASN A 412 -1.20 -19.21 -18.47
CA ASN A 412 -2.17 -18.34 -19.15
C ASN A 412 -3.23 -17.84 -18.15
N PRO A 413 -2.90 -16.85 -17.29
CA PRO A 413 -3.83 -16.32 -16.29
C PRO A 413 -5.09 -15.66 -16.88
N GLU A 414 -5.05 -15.28 -18.16
CA GLU A 414 -6.22 -14.78 -18.91
C GLU A 414 -7.27 -15.86 -19.21
N VAL A 415 -6.91 -17.14 -19.05
CA VAL A 415 -7.85 -18.24 -19.29
C VAL A 415 -8.85 -18.27 -18.14
N ASP A 416 -10.10 -18.01 -18.49
CA ASP A 416 -11.24 -18.07 -17.58
C ASP A 416 -11.28 -19.38 -16.80
N PHE A 417 -11.49 -19.29 -15.47
CA PHE A 417 -11.65 -20.43 -14.57
C PHE A 417 -12.66 -21.47 -15.10
N ARG A 418 -13.72 -21.03 -15.80
CA ARG A 418 -14.72 -21.92 -16.39
C ARG A 418 -14.13 -22.91 -17.38
N VAL A 419 -13.17 -22.47 -18.20
CA VAL A 419 -12.47 -23.33 -19.17
C VAL A 419 -11.63 -24.37 -18.45
N PHE A 420 -10.95 -23.97 -17.37
CA PHE A 420 -10.18 -24.88 -16.52
C PHE A 420 -11.08 -25.93 -15.85
N ALA A 421 -12.18 -25.49 -15.24
CA ALA A 421 -13.14 -26.37 -14.58
C ALA A 421 -13.81 -27.37 -15.53
N GLU A 422 -14.15 -26.91 -16.74
CA GLU A 422 -14.73 -27.75 -17.79
C GLU A 422 -13.76 -28.86 -18.21
N ARG A 423 -12.48 -28.53 -18.48
CA ARG A 423 -11.46 -29.52 -18.88
C ARG A 423 -11.23 -30.57 -17.80
N LEU A 424 -11.13 -30.18 -16.54
CA LEU A 424 -11.01 -31.12 -15.42
C LEU A 424 -12.26 -32.01 -15.29
N THR A 425 -13.45 -31.44 -15.48
CA THR A 425 -14.72 -32.18 -15.43
C THR A 425 -14.76 -33.24 -16.53
N VAL A 426 -14.46 -32.88 -17.78
CA VAL A 426 -14.43 -33.83 -18.90
C VAL A 426 -13.39 -34.93 -18.65
N LEU A 427 -12.20 -34.59 -18.15
CA LEU A 427 -11.20 -35.60 -17.79
C LEU A 427 -11.72 -36.58 -16.73
N ALA A 428 -12.36 -36.06 -15.68
CA ALA A 428 -12.94 -36.86 -14.61
C ALA A 428 -14.01 -37.83 -15.13
N GLU A 429 -14.92 -37.35 -15.97
CA GLU A 429 -15.95 -38.19 -16.58
C GLU A 429 -15.37 -39.34 -17.41
N LYS A 430 -14.38 -39.05 -18.27
CA LYS A 430 -13.75 -40.06 -19.12
C LYS A 430 -12.99 -41.10 -18.32
N VAL A 431 -12.22 -40.68 -17.32
CA VAL A 431 -11.48 -41.60 -16.44
C VAL A 431 -12.43 -42.48 -15.63
N VAL A 432 -13.48 -41.91 -15.03
CA VAL A 432 -14.46 -42.66 -14.24
C VAL A 432 -15.21 -43.67 -15.10
N THR A 433 -15.70 -43.23 -16.26
CA THR A 433 -16.42 -44.09 -17.19
C THR A 433 -15.53 -45.24 -17.67
N LYS A 434 -14.28 -44.93 -18.04
CA LYS A 434 -13.35 -45.96 -18.51
C LYS A 434 -12.93 -46.94 -17.41
N ALA A 435 -12.74 -46.47 -16.19
CA ALA A 435 -12.49 -47.34 -15.03
C ALA A 435 -13.67 -48.27 -14.78
N ALA A 436 -14.91 -47.75 -14.83
CA ALA A 436 -16.12 -48.54 -14.64
C ALA A 436 -16.30 -49.60 -15.74
N GLU A 437 -16.07 -49.26 -17.01
CA GLU A 437 -16.08 -50.22 -18.12
C GLU A 437 -15.09 -51.37 -17.89
N LEU A 438 -13.84 -51.04 -17.55
CA LEU A 438 -12.79 -52.04 -17.36
C LEU A 438 -13.06 -52.96 -16.16
N VAL A 439 -13.57 -52.41 -15.06
CA VAL A 439 -13.96 -53.20 -13.88
C VAL A 439 -15.19 -54.05 -14.18
N HIS A 440 -16.17 -53.52 -14.90
CA HIS A 440 -17.36 -54.27 -15.31
C HIS A 440 -16.99 -55.46 -16.20
N GLU A 441 -16.17 -55.25 -17.23
CA GLU A 441 -15.66 -56.33 -18.11
C GLU A 441 -14.93 -57.42 -17.31
N ASP A 442 -14.09 -57.03 -16.35
CA ASP A 442 -13.36 -57.97 -15.50
C ASP A 442 -14.30 -58.77 -14.58
N LEU A 443 -15.31 -58.13 -13.99
CA LEU A 443 -16.32 -58.81 -13.18
C LEU A 443 -17.19 -59.74 -14.03
N CYS A 444 -17.59 -59.33 -15.24
CA CYS A 444 -18.34 -60.19 -16.16
C CYS A 444 -17.55 -61.43 -16.56
N LYS A 445 -16.22 -61.33 -16.76
CA LYS A 445 -15.37 -62.50 -17.01
C LYS A 445 -15.38 -63.50 -15.86
N ARG A 446 -15.53 -63.03 -14.61
CA ARG A 446 -15.52 -63.88 -13.39
C ARG A 446 -16.90 -64.44 -13.05
N TYR A 447 -17.95 -63.62 -13.13
CA TYR A 447 -19.28 -63.92 -12.60
C TYR A 447 -20.38 -64.02 -13.67
N GLY A 448 -20.07 -63.70 -14.93
CA GLY A 448 -21.04 -63.56 -16.02
C GLY A 448 -21.71 -62.18 -16.06
N HIS A 449 -22.57 -61.96 -17.05
CA HIS A 449 -23.33 -60.72 -17.20
C HIS A 449 -24.46 -60.66 -16.17
N PRO A 450 -24.67 -59.52 -15.49
CA PRO A 450 -25.80 -59.33 -14.60
C PRO A 450 -27.10 -59.32 -15.43
N THR A 451 -28.07 -60.14 -15.02
CA THR A 451 -29.38 -60.22 -15.68
C THR A 451 -30.49 -59.90 -14.70
N THR A 452 -31.57 -59.34 -15.21
CA THR A 452 -32.82 -59.13 -14.47
C THR A 452 -33.49 -60.47 -14.19
N VAL A 453 -34.49 -60.50 -13.31
CA VAL A 453 -35.31 -61.70 -13.08
C VAL A 453 -35.93 -62.25 -14.39
N GLY A 454 -36.19 -61.37 -15.37
CA GLY A 454 -36.71 -61.74 -16.69
C GLY A 454 -35.64 -62.16 -17.71
N GLY A 455 -34.37 -62.30 -17.33
CA GLY A 455 -33.28 -62.74 -18.21
C GLY A 455 -32.72 -61.67 -19.16
N LEU A 456 -33.23 -60.43 -19.10
CA LEU A 456 -32.64 -59.29 -19.82
C LEU A 456 -31.37 -58.81 -19.11
N GLU A 457 -30.40 -58.26 -19.84
CA GLU A 457 -29.18 -57.69 -19.24
C GLU A 457 -29.52 -56.47 -18.35
N THR A 458 -29.01 -56.48 -17.12
CA THR A 458 -29.20 -55.39 -16.16
C THR A 458 -28.28 -54.23 -16.52
N ARG A 459 -28.88 -53.05 -16.73
CA ARG A 459 -28.14 -51.83 -17.09
C ARG A 459 -27.72 -51.08 -15.84
N TYR A 460 -26.64 -50.32 -15.91
CA TYR A 460 -26.23 -49.41 -14.83
C TYR A 460 -25.91 -48.02 -15.38
N ALA A 461 -26.07 -47.00 -14.54
CA ALA A 461 -25.74 -45.61 -14.83
C ALA A 461 -24.85 -45.06 -13.71
N ILE A 462 -23.92 -44.19 -14.11
CA ILE A 462 -23.05 -43.44 -13.21
C ILE A 462 -23.52 -41.99 -13.25
N LEU A 463 -23.84 -41.46 -12.07
CA LEU A 463 -24.35 -40.12 -11.90
C LEU A 463 -23.29 -39.29 -11.18
N GLY A 464 -22.92 -38.15 -11.76
CA GLY A 464 -22.06 -37.16 -11.12
C GLY A 464 -22.88 -36.19 -10.29
N LEU A 465 -22.48 -35.94 -9.05
CA LEU A 465 -23.08 -34.96 -8.14
C LEU A 465 -22.08 -33.83 -7.83
N GLY A 466 -22.50 -32.90 -6.96
CA GLY A 466 -21.62 -31.87 -6.41
C GLY A 466 -20.90 -31.06 -7.49
N LYS A 467 -19.58 -30.98 -7.41
CA LYS A 467 -18.76 -30.18 -8.34
C LYS A 467 -18.62 -30.84 -9.70
N LEU A 468 -18.56 -32.17 -9.75
CA LEU A 468 -18.51 -32.91 -11.02
C LEU A 468 -19.81 -32.70 -11.80
N GLY A 469 -20.94 -32.91 -11.13
CA GLY A 469 -22.27 -32.71 -11.69
C GLY A 469 -22.48 -31.27 -12.17
N GLY A 470 -22.02 -30.29 -11.39
CA GLY A 470 -22.07 -28.88 -11.75
C GLY A 470 -21.01 -28.37 -12.74
N ALA A 471 -20.13 -29.23 -13.25
CA ALA A 471 -19.00 -28.85 -14.11
C ALA A 471 -18.09 -27.76 -13.52
N ALA A 472 -17.84 -27.84 -12.22
CA ALA A 472 -17.14 -26.85 -11.41
C ALA A 472 -15.98 -27.48 -10.62
N LEU A 473 -15.29 -28.47 -11.20
CA LEU A 473 -14.07 -29.04 -10.64
C LEU A 473 -12.95 -27.99 -10.60
N GLY A 474 -11.99 -28.22 -9.72
CA GLY A 474 -10.78 -27.39 -9.58
C GLY A 474 -9.65 -28.20 -8.97
N TYR A 475 -8.47 -27.60 -8.80
CA TYR A 475 -7.18 -28.25 -8.45
C TYR A 475 -7.25 -29.35 -7.37
N ALA A 476 -8.05 -29.16 -6.32
CA ALA A 476 -8.20 -30.11 -5.22
C ALA A 476 -9.66 -30.52 -5.02
N SER A 477 -10.25 -31.12 -6.06
CA SER A 477 -11.63 -31.60 -6.00
C SER A 477 -11.75 -33.11 -5.95
N ASP A 478 -12.52 -33.57 -4.97
CA ASP A 478 -13.15 -34.89 -4.96
C ASP A 478 -14.16 -35.02 -6.12
N ILE A 479 -14.46 -36.27 -6.45
CA ILE A 479 -15.40 -36.69 -7.49
C ILE A 479 -16.57 -37.35 -6.80
N GLU A 480 -17.68 -36.61 -6.67
CA GLU A 480 -18.90 -37.12 -6.04
C GLU A 480 -19.71 -37.97 -7.04
N LEU A 481 -19.91 -39.26 -6.75
CA LEU A 481 -20.58 -40.22 -7.63
C LEU A 481 -21.74 -40.96 -6.96
N LEU A 482 -22.72 -41.34 -7.77
CA LEU A 482 -23.79 -42.27 -7.42
C LEU A 482 -23.96 -43.32 -8.52
N PHE A 483 -24.05 -44.59 -8.15
CA PHE A 483 -24.25 -45.70 -9.07
C PHE A 483 -25.65 -46.28 -8.90
N VAL A 484 -26.38 -46.38 -10.02
CA VAL A 484 -27.74 -46.94 -10.04
C VAL A 484 -27.86 -48.01 -11.12
N TYR A 485 -28.42 -49.17 -10.78
CA TYR A 485 -28.69 -50.26 -11.73
C TYR A 485 -30.20 -50.48 -11.93
N SER A 486 -30.58 -50.99 -13.10
CA SER A 486 -31.98 -50.98 -13.55
C SER A 486 -32.90 -51.86 -12.69
N ASP A 487 -32.48 -53.10 -12.39
CA ASP A 487 -33.35 -54.08 -11.71
C ASP A 487 -32.56 -55.14 -10.91
N SER A 488 -33.24 -55.74 -9.95
CA SER A 488 -32.78 -56.92 -9.21
C SER A 488 -32.68 -58.15 -10.11
N GLY A 489 -31.81 -59.09 -9.74
CA GLY A 489 -31.58 -60.33 -10.47
C GLY A 489 -30.22 -60.92 -10.12
N GLN A 490 -29.66 -61.75 -11.01
CA GLN A 490 -28.42 -62.48 -10.79
C GLN A 490 -27.54 -62.52 -12.04
N THR A 491 -26.25 -62.79 -11.85
CA THR A 491 -25.31 -62.96 -12.96
C THR A 491 -25.45 -64.34 -13.61
N ASN A 492 -25.25 -64.40 -14.93
CA ASN A 492 -25.45 -65.62 -15.73
C ASN A 492 -24.18 -66.49 -15.91
N GLY A 493 -23.14 -66.26 -15.11
CA GLY A 493 -21.87 -66.98 -15.20
C GLY A 493 -21.83 -68.26 -14.37
N LYS A 494 -20.66 -68.93 -14.38
CA LYS A 494 -20.45 -70.18 -13.62
C LYS A 494 -20.61 -70.00 -12.11
N ILE A 495 -20.22 -68.83 -11.60
CA ILE A 495 -20.44 -68.41 -10.22
C ILE A 495 -21.48 -67.29 -10.27
N SER A 496 -22.75 -67.63 -10.01
CA SER A 496 -23.85 -66.67 -9.97
C SER A 496 -23.84 -65.89 -8.66
N ILE A 497 -23.91 -64.56 -8.74
CA ILE A 497 -24.06 -63.66 -7.60
C ILE A 497 -25.24 -62.72 -7.83
N ASN A 498 -25.80 -62.17 -6.75
CA ASN A 498 -26.89 -61.18 -6.86
C ASN A 498 -26.40 -59.88 -7.52
N ASN A 499 -27.27 -59.22 -8.28
CA ASN A 499 -26.95 -57.93 -8.91
C ASN A 499 -26.48 -56.88 -7.88
N SER A 500 -27.09 -56.84 -6.69
CA SER A 500 -26.66 -55.95 -5.60
C SER A 500 -25.20 -56.18 -5.21
N GLU A 501 -24.78 -57.44 -5.12
CA GLU A 501 -23.39 -57.80 -4.82
C GLU A 501 -22.46 -57.50 -6.00
N PHE A 502 -22.88 -57.79 -7.24
CA PHE A 502 -22.12 -57.50 -8.45
C PHE A 502 -21.81 -56.00 -8.57
N PHE A 503 -22.84 -55.15 -8.42
CA PHE A 503 -22.66 -53.70 -8.52
C PHE A 503 -21.94 -53.10 -7.31
N ASP A 504 -22.08 -53.64 -6.10
CA ASP A 504 -21.23 -53.25 -4.97
C ASP A 504 -19.75 -53.56 -5.24
N ARG A 505 -19.45 -54.72 -5.84
CA ARG A 505 -18.10 -55.08 -6.28
C ARG A 505 -17.61 -54.19 -7.41
N LEU A 506 -18.49 -53.77 -8.34
CA LEU A 506 -18.17 -52.80 -9.38
C LEU A 506 -17.72 -51.48 -8.76
N VAL A 507 -18.50 -50.92 -7.84
CA VAL A 507 -18.17 -49.64 -7.19
C VAL A 507 -16.89 -49.75 -6.36
N LYS A 508 -16.71 -50.82 -5.57
CA LYS A 508 -15.45 -51.08 -4.85
C LYS A 508 -14.26 -51.19 -5.81
N GLY A 509 -14.46 -51.87 -6.94
CA GLY A 509 -13.47 -52.00 -7.99
C GLY A 509 -13.09 -50.65 -8.58
N VAL A 510 -14.05 -49.80 -8.92
CA VAL A 510 -13.82 -48.43 -9.45
C VAL A 510 -13.06 -47.57 -8.43
N ILE A 511 -13.48 -47.55 -7.17
CA ILE A 511 -12.79 -46.83 -6.08
C ILE A 511 -11.34 -47.32 -5.94
N GLY A 512 -11.13 -48.63 -6.03
CA GLY A 512 -9.78 -49.22 -5.99
C GLY A 512 -8.97 -49.03 -7.27
N PHE A 513 -9.62 -48.81 -8.42
CA PHE A 513 -8.98 -48.66 -9.73
C PHE A 513 -8.41 -47.24 -9.90
N ILE A 514 -9.15 -46.24 -9.43
CA ILE A 514 -8.74 -44.83 -9.51
C ILE A 514 -7.92 -44.48 -8.26
N ARG A 515 -6.63 -44.20 -8.44
CA ARG A 515 -5.72 -43.80 -7.35
C ARG A 515 -5.65 -42.28 -7.24
N ALA A 516 -5.95 -41.77 -6.06
CA ALA A 516 -5.64 -40.40 -5.68
C ALA A 516 -4.21 -40.34 -5.13
N LYS A 517 -3.37 -39.44 -5.65
CA LYS A 517 -2.00 -39.24 -5.12
C LYS A 517 -2.00 -38.65 -3.70
N ARG A 518 -3.01 -37.83 -3.40
CA ARG A 518 -3.22 -37.18 -2.10
C ARG A 518 -4.72 -37.07 -1.82
N GLU A 519 -5.07 -36.95 -0.55
CA GLU A 519 -6.45 -36.71 -0.11
C GLU A 519 -6.98 -35.41 -0.74
N GLY A 520 -8.22 -35.43 -1.27
CA GLY A 520 -8.85 -34.24 -1.85
C GLY A 520 -8.63 -34.03 -3.35
N ILE A 521 -7.73 -34.78 -4.00
CA ILE A 521 -7.44 -34.63 -5.44
C ILE A 521 -7.92 -35.88 -6.18
N PHE A 522 -9.02 -35.75 -6.92
CA PHE A 522 -9.59 -36.84 -7.73
C PHE A 522 -9.98 -38.07 -6.88
N HIS A 523 -10.26 -37.86 -5.60
CA HIS A 523 -10.74 -38.91 -4.71
C HIS A 523 -12.21 -39.21 -5.02
N VAL A 524 -12.56 -40.49 -5.19
CA VAL A 524 -13.93 -40.91 -5.49
C VAL A 524 -14.75 -40.94 -4.22
N ASP A 525 -15.74 -40.06 -4.12
CA ASP A 525 -16.64 -39.95 -2.98
C ASP A 525 -18.04 -40.45 -3.36
N VAL A 526 -18.50 -41.49 -2.65
CA VAL A 526 -19.83 -42.10 -2.84
C VAL A 526 -20.73 -41.91 -1.60
N ARG A 527 -20.45 -40.93 -0.74
CA ARG A 527 -21.21 -40.71 0.51
C ARG A 527 -22.61 -40.15 0.30
N LEU A 528 -22.90 -39.54 -0.86
CA LEU A 528 -24.22 -38.97 -1.19
C LEU A 528 -25.23 -40.00 -1.70
N ARG A 529 -24.92 -41.29 -1.61
CA ARG A 529 -25.83 -42.38 -1.99
C ARG A 529 -26.94 -42.60 -0.96
N PRO A 530 -28.06 -43.25 -1.32
CA PRO A 530 -29.11 -43.61 -0.36
C PRO A 530 -28.56 -44.25 0.91
N PHE A 531 -29.00 -43.75 2.08
CA PHE A 531 -28.55 -44.16 3.41
C PHE A 531 -27.07 -43.86 3.74
N GLY A 532 -26.38 -43.08 2.89
CA GLY A 532 -25.00 -42.68 3.08
C GLY A 532 -24.07 -43.86 3.31
N ASN A 533 -23.20 -43.76 4.32
CA ASN A 533 -22.23 -44.82 4.66
C ASN A 533 -22.87 -46.15 5.08
N ALA A 534 -24.12 -46.15 5.55
CA ALA A 534 -24.85 -47.35 5.96
C ALA A 534 -25.54 -48.05 4.78
N GLY A 535 -25.64 -47.40 3.62
CA GLY A 535 -26.28 -47.94 2.43
C GLY A 535 -25.35 -48.74 1.51
N PRO A 536 -25.92 -49.54 0.58
CA PRO A 536 -25.16 -50.24 -0.46
C PRO A 536 -24.40 -49.24 -1.32
N LEU A 537 -23.26 -49.64 -1.89
CA LEU A 537 -22.44 -48.76 -2.72
C LEU A 537 -23.09 -48.46 -4.07
N ALA A 538 -23.91 -49.40 -4.58
CA ALA A 538 -24.79 -49.19 -5.73
C ALA A 538 -26.25 -49.46 -5.35
N SER A 539 -27.16 -48.60 -5.82
CA SER A 539 -28.60 -48.73 -5.54
C SER A 539 -29.36 -49.29 -6.75
N SER A 540 -30.40 -50.08 -6.53
CA SER A 540 -31.34 -50.39 -7.63
C SER A 540 -32.17 -49.14 -7.95
N LEU A 541 -32.74 -49.09 -9.15
CA LEU A 541 -33.66 -48.03 -9.56
C LEU A 541 -34.85 -47.91 -8.59
N ASP A 542 -35.35 -49.05 -8.11
CA ASP A 542 -36.44 -49.11 -7.12
C ASP A 542 -36.04 -48.51 -5.77
N THR A 543 -34.85 -48.86 -5.24
CA THR A 543 -34.31 -48.26 -4.02
C THR A 543 -34.08 -46.76 -4.16
N PHE A 544 -33.55 -46.33 -5.32
CA PHE A 544 -33.38 -44.91 -5.62
C PHE A 544 -34.73 -44.17 -5.58
N CYS A 545 -35.77 -44.71 -6.24
CA CYS A 545 -37.08 -44.08 -6.29
C CYS A 545 -37.79 -44.07 -4.93
N SER A 546 -37.72 -45.15 -4.15
CA SER A 546 -38.33 -45.21 -2.82
C SER A 546 -37.64 -44.31 -1.79
N TYR A 547 -36.32 -44.12 -1.92
CA TYR A 547 -35.57 -43.26 -1.00
C TYR A 547 -35.78 -41.77 -1.25
N TYR A 548 -35.63 -41.33 -2.51
CA TYR A 548 -35.74 -39.91 -2.88
C TYR A 548 -37.15 -39.46 -3.26
N GLY A 549 -38.05 -40.40 -3.56
CA GLY A 549 -39.43 -40.15 -3.91
C GLY A 549 -40.25 -39.50 -2.79
N ARG A 550 -41.49 -39.16 -3.12
CA ARG A 550 -42.42 -38.51 -2.18
C ARG A 550 -42.70 -39.41 -0.97
N GLY A 551 -42.43 -38.91 0.24
CA GLY A 551 -42.54 -39.68 1.49
C GLY A 551 -41.35 -40.61 1.77
N GLY A 552 -40.31 -40.59 0.94
CA GLY A 552 -39.06 -41.32 1.15
C GLY A 552 -38.19 -40.73 2.27
N GLN A 553 -37.19 -41.49 2.70
CA GLN A 553 -36.35 -41.18 3.88
C GLN A 553 -35.28 -40.11 3.63
N ALA A 554 -35.08 -39.65 2.39
CA ALA A 554 -34.08 -38.62 2.09
C ALA A 554 -34.34 -37.31 2.87
N HIS A 555 -33.29 -36.72 3.41
CA HIS A 555 -33.35 -35.40 4.02
C HIS A 555 -33.36 -34.28 2.97
N SER A 556 -33.79 -33.08 3.36
CA SER A 556 -33.89 -31.91 2.47
C SER A 556 -32.56 -31.55 1.79
N TYR A 557 -31.42 -31.70 2.48
CA TYR A 557 -30.10 -31.41 1.91
C TYR A 557 -29.67 -32.45 0.88
N GLU A 558 -30.08 -33.71 1.03
CA GLU A 558 -29.80 -34.77 0.06
C GLU A 558 -30.60 -34.53 -1.22
N ARG A 559 -31.87 -34.12 -1.10
CA ARG A 559 -32.67 -33.69 -2.24
C ARG A 559 -32.11 -32.44 -2.92
N LEU A 560 -31.59 -31.50 -2.15
CA LEU A 560 -30.91 -30.33 -2.71
C LEU A 560 -29.65 -30.73 -3.50
N ALA A 561 -28.87 -31.68 -2.99
CA ALA A 561 -27.70 -32.20 -3.70
C ALA A 561 -28.06 -32.84 -5.06
N LEU A 562 -29.27 -33.38 -5.21
CA LEU A 562 -29.77 -33.91 -6.48
C LEU A 562 -29.92 -32.84 -7.57
N VAL A 563 -30.04 -31.54 -7.24
CA VAL A 563 -30.09 -30.45 -8.25
C VAL A 563 -28.84 -30.49 -9.14
N ARG A 564 -27.70 -30.94 -8.61
CA ARG A 564 -26.44 -31.09 -9.36
C ARG A 564 -26.25 -32.47 -9.99
N MET A 565 -27.11 -33.45 -9.71
CA MET A 565 -26.98 -34.82 -10.19
C MET A 565 -27.17 -34.87 -11.70
N ARG A 566 -26.28 -35.48 -12.48
CA ARG A 566 -26.50 -35.79 -13.91
C ARG A 566 -25.80 -37.07 -14.33
N ALA A 567 -26.24 -37.69 -15.42
CA ALA A 567 -25.58 -38.85 -15.98
C ALA A 567 -24.23 -38.47 -16.59
N ILE A 568 -23.21 -39.26 -16.29
CA ILE A 568 -21.84 -39.07 -16.82
C ILE A 568 -21.28 -40.31 -17.52
N GLY A 569 -21.86 -41.50 -17.28
CA GLY A 569 -21.40 -42.75 -17.86
C GLY A 569 -22.37 -43.92 -17.60
N GLY A 570 -22.09 -45.08 -18.20
CA GLY A 570 -22.99 -46.24 -18.18
C GLY A 570 -24.03 -46.23 -19.32
N ASP A 571 -25.19 -46.85 -19.11
CA ASP A 571 -26.29 -46.90 -20.08
C ASP A 571 -26.99 -45.54 -20.19
N GLU A 572 -26.94 -44.97 -21.40
CA GLU A 572 -27.49 -43.64 -21.70
C GLU A 572 -29.01 -43.57 -21.50
N GLY A 573 -29.73 -44.65 -21.78
CA GLY A 573 -31.18 -44.72 -21.62
C GLY A 573 -31.61 -44.68 -20.15
N LEU A 574 -30.92 -45.44 -19.29
CA LEU A 574 -31.12 -45.44 -17.84
C LEU A 574 -30.71 -44.09 -17.24
N GLY A 575 -29.59 -43.51 -17.67
CA GLY A 575 -29.15 -42.18 -17.25
C GLY A 575 -30.22 -41.10 -17.52
N ARG A 576 -30.73 -41.02 -18.75
CA ARG A 576 -31.82 -40.09 -19.12
C ARG A 576 -33.13 -40.37 -18.37
N ARG A 577 -33.37 -41.61 -17.95
CA ARG A 577 -34.53 -41.95 -17.10
C ARG A 577 -34.32 -41.43 -15.67
N LEU A 578 -33.13 -41.60 -15.11
CA LEU A 578 -32.80 -41.13 -13.76
C LEU A 578 -32.81 -39.60 -13.65
N GLU A 579 -32.36 -38.88 -14.66
CA GLU A 579 -32.45 -37.41 -14.68
C GLU A 579 -33.90 -36.91 -14.72
N ARG A 580 -34.77 -37.59 -15.48
CA ARG A 580 -36.21 -37.29 -15.49
C ARG A 580 -36.87 -37.57 -14.14
N LEU A 581 -36.50 -38.69 -13.50
CA LEU A 581 -37.00 -39.04 -12.16
C LEU A 581 -36.52 -38.04 -11.10
N ARG A 582 -35.24 -37.64 -11.15
CA ARG A 582 -34.69 -36.54 -10.36
C ARG A 582 -35.54 -35.29 -10.53
N ASP A 583 -35.84 -34.91 -11.77
CA ASP A 583 -36.62 -33.70 -12.03
C ASP A 583 -38.01 -33.74 -11.40
N GLU A 584 -38.67 -34.89 -11.47
CA GLU A 584 -39.97 -35.10 -10.85
C GLU A 584 -39.88 -35.04 -9.32
N MET A 585 -38.88 -35.69 -8.72
CA MET A 585 -38.69 -35.76 -7.26
C MET A 585 -38.25 -34.42 -6.65
N VAL A 586 -37.42 -33.66 -7.37
CA VAL A 586 -36.83 -32.41 -6.88
C VAL A 586 -37.77 -31.23 -7.16
N TYR A 587 -38.20 -31.05 -8.41
CA TYR A 587 -38.91 -29.84 -8.83
C TYR A 587 -40.43 -29.97 -8.72
N SER A 588 -41.01 -31.09 -9.15
CA SER A 588 -42.48 -31.26 -9.14
C SER A 588 -43.05 -31.50 -7.74
N ALA A 589 -42.29 -32.14 -6.85
CA ALA A 589 -42.75 -32.45 -5.50
C ALA A 589 -42.46 -31.36 -4.45
N GLN A 590 -41.70 -30.30 -4.80
CA GLN A 590 -41.24 -29.23 -3.88
C GLN A 590 -40.76 -29.76 -2.53
N ALA A 591 -39.96 -30.83 -2.55
CA ALA A 591 -39.73 -31.70 -1.39
C ALA A 591 -38.63 -31.23 -0.41
N ILE A 592 -38.33 -29.93 -0.37
CA ILE A 592 -37.31 -29.36 0.54
C ILE A 592 -37.96 -28.57 1.69
N ASP A 593 -37.42 -28.74 2.89
CA ASP A 593 -37.77 -27.98 4.09
C ASP A 593 -36.70 -26.91 4.35
N LEU A 594 -37.08 -25.64 4.24
CA LEU A 594 -36.18 -24.49 4.42
C LEU A 594 -35.66 -24.38 5.85
N VAL A 595 -36.43 -24.80 6.86
CA VAL A 595 -36.01 -24.76 8.27
C VAL A 595 -34.88 -25.76 8.49
N GLN A 596 -35.02 -26.98 7.97
CA GLN A 596 -33.96 -27.99 8.04
C GLN A 596 -32.68 -27.53 7.31
N LEU A 597 -32.81 -26.88 6.16
CA LEU A 597 -31.66 -26.35 5.41
C LEU A 597 -30.96 -25.22 6.17
N LYS A 598 -31.72 -24.33 6.80
CA LYS A 598 -31.19 -23.28 7.67
C LYS A 598 -30.41 -23.85 8.86
N GLU A 599 -30.96 -24.82 9.57
CA GLU A 599 -30.28 -25.48 10.70
C GLU A 599 -28.98 -26.17 10.27
N LEU A 600 -29.00 -26.84 9.10
CA LEU A 600 -27.79 -27.43 8.53
C LEU A 600 -26.75 -26.35 8.23
N ARG A 601 -27.18 -25.23 7.64
CA ARG A 601 -26.28 -24.14 7.26
C ARG A 601 -25.61 -23.50 8.48
N GLU A 602 -26.36 -23.33 9.58
CA GLU A 602 -25.84 -22.85 10.87
C GLU A 602 -24.78 -23.81 11.43
N ARG A 603 -25.06 -25.12 11.39
CA ARG A 603 -24.09 -26.15 11.83
C ARG A 603 -22.81 -26.12 11.00
N GLN A 604 -22.93 -26.01 9.68
CA GLN A 604 -21.79 -25.91 8.77
C GLN A 604 -20.95 -24.66 9.02
N PHE A 605 -21.58 -23.53 9.38
CA PHE A 605 -20.85 -22.33 9.80
C PHE A 605 -20.03 -22.62 11.06
N ILE A 606 -20.67 -23.05 12.15
CA ILE A 606 -20.02 -23.32 13.45
C ILE A 606 -18.85 -24.31 13.31
N GLU A 607 -19.02 -25.38 12.53
CA GLU A 607 -18.00 -26.40 12.36
C GLU A 607 -16.81 -25.93 11.50
N ASN A 608 -17.05 -25.12 10.47
CA ASN A 608 -16.05 -24.81 9.44
C ASN A 608 -15.47 -23.38 9.52
N THR A 609 -15.92 -22.53 10.45
CA THR A 609 -15.40 -21.15 10.63
C THR A 609 -14.79 -20.90 12.01
N ARG A 610 -14.32 -21.94 12.70
CA ARG A 610 -13.78 -21.87 14.07
C ARG A 610 -12.66 -20.80 14.19
N GLY A 611 -12.79 -19.91 15.18
CA GLY A 611 -11.75 -18.93 15.53
C GLY A 611 -11.88 -17.54 14.88
N GLY A 612 -13.07 -17.16 14.38
CA GLY A 612 -13.34 -15.80 13.86
C GLY A 612 -12.66 -15.45 12.54
N LYS A 613 -11.95 -16.41 11.93
CA LYS A 613 -11.29 -16.24 10.63
C LYS A 613 -12.31 -16.36 9.49
N LEU A 614 -12.20 -15.48 8.51
CA LEU A 614 -13.02 -15.52 7.31
C LEU A 614 -12.71 -16.76 6.48
N ASN A 615 -13.74 -17.41 5.95
CA ASN A 615 -13.67 -18.60 5.12
C ASN A 615 -14.44 -18.35 3.81
N ALA A 616 -13.77 -18.47 2.66
CA ALA A 616 -14.36 -18.12 1.37
C ALA A 616 -15.59 -18.99 0.99
N LYS A 617 -15.75 -20.15 1.63
CA LYS A 617 -16.83 -21.10 1.34
C LYS A 617 -17.97 -21.03 2.36
N PHE A 618 -17.65 -21.00 3.65
CA PHE A 618 -18.62 -21.22 4.73
C PHE A 618 -18.94 -19.98 5.58
N SER A 619 -18.17 -18.88 5.45
CA SER A 619 -18.55 -17.63 6.10
C SER A 619 -19.81 -17.03 5.46
N PRO A 620 -20.55 -16.16 6.16
CA PRO A 620 -21.73 -15.49 5.61
C PRO A 620 -21.40 -14.70 4.34
N GLY A 621 -22.14 -14.94 3.26
CA GLY A 621 -21.86 -14.40 1.93
C GLY A 621 -20.83 -15.20 1.12
N GLY A 622 -20.34 -16.31 1.67
CA GLY A 622 -19.41 -17.21 1.00
C GLY A 622 -20.08 -18.06 -0.09
N LEU A 623 -19.30 -18.93 -0.71
CA LEU A 623 -19.74 -19.72 -1.86
C LEU A 623 -20.98 -20.57 -1.57
N VAL A 624 -21.10 -21.16 -0.38
CA VAL A 624 -22.22 -22.04 -0.02
C VAL A 624 -23.55 -21.28 0.01
N ASP A 625 -23.56 -20.04 0.48
CA ASP A 625 -24.77 -19.21 0.55
C ASP A 625 -25.32 -18.92 -0.84
N LEU A 626 -24.43 -18.60 -1.79
CA LEU A 626 -24.78 -18.42 -3.20
C LEU A 626 -25.30 -19.74 -3.80
N GLU A 627 -24.57 -20.84 -3.62
CA GLU A 627 -24.94 -22.14 -4.22
C GLU A 627 -26.26 -22.68 -3.69
N TYR A 628 -26.51 -22.58 -2.38
CA TYR A 628 -27.75 -23.01 -1.76
C TYR A 628 -28.90 -22.10 -2.19
N GLY A 629 -28.71 -20.78 -2.18
CA GLY A 629 -29.76 -19.85 -2.59
C GLY A 629 -30.22 -20.09 -4.03
N VAL A 630 -29.29 -20.26 -4.97
CA VAL A 630 -29.64 -20.59 -6.36
C VAL A 630 -30.34 -21.94 -6.46
N GLN A 631 -29.84 -22.99 -5.78
CA GLN A 631 -30.46 -24.33 -5.81
C GLN A 631 -31.87 -24.32 -5.21
N ILE A 632 -32.09 -23.60 -4.11
CA ILE A 632 -33.41 -23.45 -3.50
C ILE A 632 -34.37 -22.77 -4.49
N LEU A 633 -33.95 -21.68 -5.14
CA LEU A 633 -34.78 -21.03 -6.17
C LEU A 633 -35.06 -21.97 -7.36
N GLN A 634 -34.09 -22.78 -7.78
CA GLN A 634 -34.33 -23.81 -8.80
C GLN A 634 -35.39 -24.80 -8.34
N VAL A 635 -35.36 -25.26 -7.09
CA VAL A 635 -36.39 -26.17 -6.54
C VAL A 635 -37.76 -25.51 -6.48
N LEU A 636 -37.84 -24.27 -6.00
CA LEU A 636 -39.10 -23.55 -5.82
C LEU A 636 -39.79 -23.23 -7.16
N HIS A 637 -39.01 -22.85 -8.18
CA HIS A 637 -39.53 -22.37 -9.47
C HIS A 637 -39.41 -23.38 -10.63
N GLY A 638 -38.61 -24.43 -10.47
CA GLY A 638 -38.30 -25.39 -11.53
C GLY A 638 -39.49 -26.24 -11.98
N SER A 639 -40.56 -26.32 -11.19
CA SER A 639 -41.82 -26.95 -11.61
C SER A 639 -42.46 -26.19 -12.77
N ALA A 640 -42.49 -24.85 -12.69
CA ALA A 640 -43.06 -23.97 -13.69
C ALA A 640 -42.09 -23.65 -14.85
N PHE A 641 -40.78 -23.57 -14.56
CA PHE A 641 -39.77 -23.14 -15.53
C PHE A 641 -38.72 -24.22 -15.76
N HIS A 642 -38.84 -24.95 -16.87
CA HIS A 642 -37.93 -26.07 -17.21
C HIS A 642 -36.47 -25.65 -17.42
N ASP A 643 -36.20 -24.42 -17.87
CA ASP A 643 -34.85 -23.87 -18.03
C ASP A 643 -34.05 -23.85 -16.71
N LEU A 644 -34.73 -23.89 -15.55
CA LEU A 644 -34.08 -23.96 -14.24
C LEU A 644 -33.59 -25.36 -13.88
N ARG A 645 -33.98 -26.41 -14.62
CA ARG A 645 -33.64 -27.81 -14.32
C ARG A 645 -32.25 -28.19 -14.85
N THR A 646 -31.26 -27.35 -14.56
CA THR A 646 -29.88 -27.51 -14.98
C THR A 646 -28.96 -27.70 -13.77
N PRO A 647 -27.97 -28.60 -13.83
CA PRO A 647 -26.98 -28.71 -12.78
C PRO A 647 -25.93 -27.58 -12.83
N ARG A 648 -25.94 -26.71 -13.86
CA ARG A 648 -24.94 -25.67 -14.08
C ARG A 648 -25.43 -24.32 -13.54
N ILE A 649 -24.64 -23.70 -12.66
CA ILE A 649 -25.11 -22.53 -11.91
C ILE A 649 -25.32 -21.29 -12.79
N HIS A 650 -24.45 -21.04 -13.78
CA HIS A 650 -24.61 -19.90 -14.68
C HIS A 650 -25.82 -20.05 -15.59
N GLU A 651 -26.16 -21.28 -15.97
CA GLU A 651 -27.39 -21.56 -16.72
C GLU A 651 -28.61 -21.38 -15.81
N ALA A 652 -28.54 -21.82 -14.55
CA ALA A 652 -29.60 -21.61 -13.56
C ALA A 652 -29.86 -20.12 -13.31
N LEU A 653 -28.81 -19.31 -13.13
CA LEU A 653 -28.92 -17.85 -12.98
C LEU A 653 -29.58 -17.21 -14.21
N LYS A 654 -29.17 -17.60 -15.43
CA LYS A 654 -29.84 -17.15 -16.67
C LYS A 654 -31.30 -17.58 -16.74
N GLY A 655 -31.61 -18.80 -16.29
CA GLY A 655 -32.99 -19.30 -16.20
C GLY A 655 -33.83 -18.48 -15.23
N LEU A 656 -33.27 -18.08 -14.07
CA LEU A 656 -33.95 -17.22 -13.09
C LEU A 656 -34.26 -15.83 -13.67
N ASN A 657 -33.44 -15.34 -14.62
CA ASN A 657 -33.76 -14.13 -15.37
C ASN A 657 -34.98 -14.29 -16.25
N ARG A 658 -34.98 -15.36 -17.07
CA ARG A 658 -36.03 -15.64 -18.05
C ARG A 658 -37.36 -15.92 -17.37
N ALA A 659 -37.31 -16.49 -16.16
CA ALA A 659 -38.45 -16.70 -15.29
C ALA A 659 -38.90 -15.41 -14.55
N GLU A 660 -38.23 -14.27 -14.78
CA GLU A 660 -38.49 -12.98 -14.12
C GLU A 660 -38.42 -13.03 -12.58
N VAL A 661 -37.74 -14.05 -12.02
CA VAL A 661 -37.49 -14.17 -10.58
C VAL A 661 -36.40 -13.22 -10.13
N MET A 662 -35.43 -12.92 -11.02
CA MET A 662 -34.25 -12.10 -10.73
C MET A 662 -33.91 -11.16 -11.89
N SER A 663 -33.46 -9.94 -11.58
CA SER A 663 -33.08 -8.96 -12.60
C SER A 663 -31.75 -9.31 -13.30
N GLN A 664 -31.54 -8.76 -14.50
CA GLN A 664 -30.29 -8.93 -15.26
C GLN A 664 -29.06 -8.42 -14.46
N GLN A 665 -29.23 -7.33 -13.71
CA GLN A 665 -28.15 -6.73 -12.94
C GLN A 665 -27.72 -7.63 -11.78
N GLU A 666 -28.68 -8.21 -11.04
CA GLU A 666 -28.38 -9.16 -9.96
C GLU A 666 -27.63 -10.39 -10.47
N ILE A 667 -28.00 -10.89 -11.66
CA ILE A 667 -27.34 -12.06 -12.26
C ILE A 667 -25.90 -11.75 -12.63
N LEU A 668 -25.62 -10.56 -13.15
CA LEU A 668 -24.25 -10.15 -13.47
C LEU A 668 -23.40 -10.08 -12.19
N VAL A 669 -23.95 -9.52 -11.12
CA VAL A 669 -23.29 -9.44 -9.80
C VAL A 669 -23.05 -10.83 -9.21
N LEU A 670 -24.06 -11.70 -9.19
CA LEU A 670 -23.95 -13.05 -8.61
C LEU A 670 -23.09 -13.99 -9.45
N SER A 671 -23.12 -13.87 -10.78
CA SER A 671 -22.20 -14.62 -11.65
C SER A 671 -20.76 -14.21 -11.37
N GLY A 672 -20.49 -12.90 -11.28
CA GLY A 672 -19.18 -12.37 -10.90
C GLY A 672 -18.74 -12.85 -9.52
N ALA A 673 -19.63 -12.83 -8.53
CA ALA A 673 -19.34 -13.34 -7.18
C ALA A 673 -19.01 -14.84 -7.17
N TYR A 674 -19.75 -15.65 -7.93
CA TYR A 674 -19.48 -17.08 -8.06
C TYR A 674 -18.09 -17.34 -8.68
N ASP A 675 -17.79 -16.68 -9.80
CA ASP A 675 -16.53 -16.85 -10.52
C ASP A 675 -15.34 -16.38 -9.66
N PHE A 676 -15.50 -15.25 -8.97
CA PHE A 676 -14.52 -14.73 -8.01
C PHE A 676 -14.27 -15.70 -6.85
N LEU A 677 -15.31 -16.14 -6.14
CA LEU A 677 -15.18 -17.03 -4.97
C LEU A 677 -14.58 -18.39 -5.36
N ARG A 678 -14.91 -18.91 -6.54
CA ARG A 678 -14.30 -20.13 -7.08
C ARG A 678 -12.82 -19.94 -7.39
N SER A 679 -12.47 -18.83 -8.02
CA SER A 679 -11.07 -18.48 -8.32
C SER A 679 -10.26 -18.28 -7.03
N LEU A 680 -10.84 -17.63 -6.02
CA LEU A 680 -10.23 -17.44 -4.70
C LEU A 680 -9.96 -18.76 -3.97
N ILE A 681 -10.95 -19.66 -3.93
CA ILE A 681 -10.81 -21.00 -3.33
C ILE A 681 -9.70 -21.79 -4.02
N ASN A 682 -9.62 -21.74 -5.35
CA ASN A 682 -8.54 -22.38 -6.08
C ASN A 682 -7.18 -21.74 -5.81
N GLY A 683 -7.13 -20.40 -5.75
CA GLY A 683 -5.93 -19.66 -5.41
C GLY A 683 -5.35 -20.07 -4.06
N MET A 684 -6.21 -20.19 -3.03
CA MET A 684 -5.82 -20.67 -1.69
C MET A 684 -5.36 -22.12 -1.69
N ARG A 685 -6.07 -23.01 -2.39
CA ARG A 685 -5.70 -24.43 -2.50
C ARG A 685 -4.33 -24.63 -3.13
N MET A 686 -4.03 -23.86 -4.16
CA MET A 686 -2.72 -23.90 -4.79
C MET A 686 -1.63 -23.24 -3.93
N LEU A 687 -1.98 -22.22 -3.13
CA LEU A 687 -1.06 -21.56 -2.22
C LEU A 687 -0.63 -22.50 -1.08
N ARG A 688 -1.58 -23.18 -0.43
CA ARG A 688 -1.33 -24.03 0.75
C ARG A 688 -1.20 -25.52 0.47
N GLY A 689 -1.53 -25.99 -0.74
CA GLY A 689 -1.49 -27.41 -1.10
C GLY A 689 -2.51 -28.29 -0.36
N SER A 690 -3.52 -27.69 0.29
CA SER A 690 -4.55 -28.39 1.08
C SER A 690 -5.94 -28.12 0.52
N ALA A 691 -6.76 -29.17 0.39
CA ALA A 691 -8.14 -29.07 -0.05
C ALA A 691 -9.10 -28.51 1.02
N ARG A 692 -8.69 -28.59 2.30
CA ARG A 692 -9.53 -28.33 3.49
C ARG A 692 -9.36 -26.94 4.08
N ASP A 693 -8.18 -26.35 3.95
CA ASP A 693 -7.91 -25.04 4.51
C ASP A 693 -8.32 -23.94 3.52
N LEU A 694 -9.50 -23.34 3.77
CA LEU A 694 -10.09 -22.27 2.98
C LEU A 694 -10.24 -20.97 3.78
N PHE A 695 -9.47 -20.83 4.86
CA PHE A 695 -9.44 -19.62 5.66
C PHE A 695 -8.62 -18.55 4.95
N LEU A 696 -9.18 -17.36 4.77
CA LEU A 696 -8.42 -16.26 4.21
C LEU A 696 -7.26 -15.90 5.16
N PRO A 697 -6.05 -15.68 4.62
CA PRO A 697 -4.96 -15.09 5.39
C PRO A 697 -5.37 -13.70 5.94
N ALA A 698 -4.68 -13.22 6.97
CA ALA A 698 -4.93 -11.87 7.47
C ALA A 698 -4.63 -10.84 6.37
N PRO A 699 -5.45 -9.78 6.17
CA PRO A 699 -5.28 -8.83 5.08
C PRO A 699 -3.89 -8.18 5.01
N GLU A 700 -3.27 -7.93 6.16
CA GLU A 700 -1.93 -7.34 6.29
C GLU A 700 -0.78 -8.36 6.16
N SER A 701 -1.09 -9.64 5.93
CA SER A 701 -0.08 -10.69 5.80
C SER A 701 0.46 -10.81 4.38
N GLU A 702 1.74 -11.15 4.26
CA GLU A 702 2.37 -11.47 2.98
C GLU A 702 1.65 -12.61 2.24
N GLU A 703 1.12 -13.58 2.97
CA GLU A 703 0.33 -14.66 2.39
C GLU A 703 -0.92 -14.13 1.65
N PHE A 704 -1.55 -13.06 2.17
CA PHE A 704 -2.67 -12.40 1.51
C PHE A 704 -2.23 -11.64 0.26
N ALA A 705 -1.10 -10.93 0.32
CA ALA A 705 -0.52 -10.26 -0.85
C ALA A 705 -0.13 -11.26 -1.96
N HIS A 706 0.36 -12.44 -1.57
CA HIS A 706 0.68 -13.55 -2.49
C HIS A 706 -0.59 -14.08 -3.16
N LEU A 707 -1.64 -14.31 -2.37
CA LEU A 707 -2.94 -14.73 -2.86
C LEU A 707 -3.52 -13.69 -3.84
N ALA A 708 -3.40 -12.40 -3.54
CA ALA A 708 -3.86 -11.33 -4.41
C ALA A 708 -3.13 -11.31 -5.76
N ARG A 709 -1.79 -11.35 -5.77
CA ARG A 709 -1.03 -11.42 -7.03
C ARG A 709 -1.39 -12.65 -7.85
N ARG A 710 -1.66 -13.77 -7.17
CA ARG A 710 -2.11 -15.01 -7.82
C ARG A 710 -3.51 -14.87 -8.45
N MET A 711 -4.40 -14.13 -7.80
CA MET A 711 -5.73 -13.83 -8.31
C MET A 711 -5.71 -12.88 -9.52
N GLY A 712 -4.53 -12.42 -9.95
CA GLY A 712 -4.35 -11.55 -11.12
C GLY A 712 -4.27 -10.06 -10.77
N TYR A 713 -4.29 -9.70 -9.48
CA TYR A 713 -4.17 -8.29 -9.09
C TYR A 713 -2.72 -7.82 -9.26
N GLU A 714 -2.53 -6.79 -10.09
CA GLU A 714 -1.22 -6.20 -10.37
C GLU A 714 -0.98 -4.92 -9.53
N GLN A 715 0.28 -4.63 -9.23
CA GLN A 715 0.72 -3.38 -8.57
C GLN A 715 0.74 -2.16 -9.50
N GLY A 716 0.28 -2.27 -10.75
CA GLY A 716 0.33 -1.17 -11.73
C GLY A 716 -0.59 0.00 -11.42
N GLY A 717 -1.55 -0.18 -10.51
CA GLY A 717 -2.47 0.87 -10.03
C GLY A 717 -2.07 1.44 -8.66
N PRO A 718 -2.77 2.48 -8.19
CA PRO A 718 -2.48 3.13 -6.91
C PRO A 718 -2.89 2.33 -5.67
N LEU A 719 -3.64 1.24 -5.83
CA LEU A 719 -3.98 0.30 -4.76
C LEU A 719 -3.07 -0.92 -4.85
N SER A 720 -2.60 -1.40 -3.71
CA SER A 720 -1.89 -2.67 -3.64
C SER A 720 -2.80 -3.84 -4.06
N PRO A 721 -2.23 -4.95 -4.59
CA PRO A 721 -2.98 -6.16 -4.89
C PRO A 721 -3.82 -6.64 -3.70
N ALA A 722 -3.26 -6.56 -2.48
CA ALA A 722 -3.96 -6.94 -1.26
C ALA A 722 -5.22 -6.10 -1.05
N GLU A 723 -5.13 -4.78 -1.16
CA GLU A 723 -6.30 -3.90 -1.03
C GLU A 723 -7.36 -4.20 -2.10
N GLN A 724 -6.95 -4.43 -3.35
CA GLN A 724 -7.85 -4.78 -4.44
C GLN A 724 -8.60 -6.11 -4.16
N LEU A 725 -7.87 -7.16 -3.76
CA LEU A 725 -8.47 -8.45 -3.39
C LEU A 725 -9.45 -8.30 -2.22
N ARG A 726 -9.07 -7.55 -1.18
CA ARG A 726 -9.93 -7.32 -0.01
C ARG A 726 -11.23 -6.62 -0.42
N MET A 727 -11.13 -5.56 -1.24
CA MET A 727 -12.30 -4.82 -1.71
C MET A 727 -13.27 -5.70 -2.49
N ASP A 728 -12.76 -6.49 -3.44
CA ASP A 728 -13.59 -7.36 -4.26
C ASP A 728 -14.18 -8.51 -3.42
N PHE A 729 -13.42 -9.08 -2.48
CA PHE A 729 -13.92 -10.09 -1.55
C PHE A 729 -15.08 -9.55 -0.70
N GLU A 730 -14.92 -8.37 -0.09
CA GLU A 730 -15.96 -7.78 0.74
C GLU A 730 -17.19 -7.38 -0.07
N THR A 731 -16.99 -6.83 -1.27
CA THR A 731 -18.09 -6.44 -2.16
C THR A 731 -18.88 -7.65 -2.65
N HIS A 732 -18.20 -8.72 -3.10
CA HIS A 732 -18.86 -9.93 -3.58
C HIS A 732 -19.61 -10.66 -2.45
N THR A 733 -19.01 -10.78 -1.28
CA THR A 733 -19.68 -11.44 -0.15
C THR A 733 -20.86 -10.62 0.38
N ALA A 734 -20.77 -9.29 0.39
CA ALA A 734 -21.90 -8.41 0.72
C ALA A 734 -23.05 -8.53 -0.30
N ALA A 735 -22.73 -8.66 -1.59
CA ALA A 735 -23.73 -8.91 -2.62
C ALA A 735 -24.44 -10.27 -2.43
N VAL A 736 -23.70 -11.32 -2.06
CA VAL A 736 -24.30 -12.64 -1.76
C VAL A 736 -25.17 -12.58 -0.51
N ARG A 737 -24.75 -11.89 0.55
CA ARG A 737 -25.59 -11.69 1.76
C ARG A 737 -26.88 -10.94 1.41
N THR A 738 -26.77 -9.86 0.64
CA THR A 738 -27.92 -9.08 0.16
C THR A 738 -28.87 -9.94 -0.68
N PHE A 739 -28.34 -10.82 -1.52
CA PHE A 739 -29.14 -11.79 -2.28
C PHE A 739 -29.89 -12.75 -1.36
N VAL A 740 -29.22 -13.37 -0.39
CA VAL A 740 -29.89 -14.31 0.53
C VAL A 740 -30.95 -13.60 1.37
N GLU A 741 -30.65 -12.40 1.88
CA GLU A 741 -31.60 -11.57 2.63
C GLU A 741 -32.85 -11.26 1.82
N ARG A 742 -32.69 -10.83 0.56
CA ARG A 742 -33.79 -10.43 -0.32
C ARG A 742 -34.80 -11.56 -0.55
N TYR A 743 -34.31 -12.78 -0.79
CA TYR A 743 -35.16 -13.91 -1.18
C TYR A 743 -35.59 -14.81 -0.03
N PHE A 744 -34.82 -14.85 1.06
CA PHE A 744 -35.05 -15.81 2.15
C PHE A 744 -35.15 -15.16 3.53
N GLY A 745 -34.81 -13.87 3.67
CA GLY A 745 -34.77 -13.16 4.95
C GLY A 745 -33.38 -13.21 5.61
N ARG A 746 -33.06 -12.17 6.41
CA ARG A 746 -31.77 -12.04 7.10
C ARG A 746 -31.50 -13.15 8.11
N ASP A 747 -32.55 -13.71 8.70
CA ASP A 747 -32.44 -14.76 9.72
C ASP A 747 -31.92 -16.09 9.16
N VAL A 748 -31.92 -16.27 7.82
CA VAL A 748 -31.36 -17.46 7.15
C VAL A 748 -29.84 -17.40 7.05
N LEU A 749 -29.24 -16.20 7.05
CA LEU A 749 -27.79 -16.07 7.10
C LEU A 749 -27.27 -16.47 8.48
N PRO A 750 -26.21 -17.31 8.55
CA PRO A 750 -25.66 -17.72 9.84
C PRO A 750 -24.88 -16.58 10.49
N GLY A 751 -24.85 -16.57 11.83
CA GLY A 751 -24.16 -15.56 12.62
C GLY A 751 -24.92 -14.22 12.76
N LYS A 752 -24.59 -13.46 13.83
CA LYS A 752 -25.26 -12.19 14.18
C LYS A 752 -24.50 -10.94 13.72
N GLU A 753 -23.25 -11.09 13.27
CA GLU A 753 -22.42 -9.95 12.93
C GLU A 753 -22.79 -9.41 11.54
N PRO A 754 -22.98 -8.08 11.41
CA PRO A 754 -23.05 -7.46 10.10
C PRO A 754 -21.70 -7.62 9.39
N GLY A 755 -21.72 -7.61 8.06
CA GLY A 755 -20.51 -7.71 7.25
C GLY A 755 -19.70 -6.42 7.29
N SER A 756 -19.38 -5.84 6.14
CA SER A 756 -18.59 -4.60 6.04
C SER A 756 -19.47 -3.39 5.69
N VAL A 757 -18.85 -2.22 5.49
CA VAL A 757 -19.55 -1.02 5.03
C VAL A 757 -20.28 -1.23 3.70
N ALA A 758 -19.82 -2.20 2.88
CA ALA A 758 -20.50 -2.59 1.65
C ALA A 758 -21.92 -3.13 1.93
N ASP A 759 -22.16 -3.79 3.07
CA ASP A 759 -23.49 -4.24 3.47
C ASP A 759 -24.42 -3.06 3.80
N LEU A 760 -23.90 -1.98 4.41
CA LEU A 760 -24.69 -0.75 4.65
C LEU A 760 -25.17 -0.13 3.33
N VAL A 761 -24.30 -0.20 2.32
CA VAL A 761 -24.59 0.32 0.98
C VAL A 761 -25.54 -0.59 0.23
N LEU A 762 -25.29 -1.90 0.18
CA LEU A 762 -25.98 -2.86 -0.69
C LEU A 762 -27.28 -3.43 -0.11
N SER A 763 -27.39 -3.63 1.21
CA SER A 763 -28.58 -4.19 1.86
C SER A 763 -29.57 -3.11 2.27
N ASP A 764 -30.85 -3.31 1.97
CA ASP A 764 -31.95 -2.46 2.45
C ASP A 764 -32.66 -3.01 3.69
N GLN A 765 -32.24 -4.20 4.16
CA GLN A 765 -32.88 -4.92 5.27
C GLN A 765 -31.98 -5.03 6.51
N LEU A 766 -30.84 -4.34 6.53
CA LEU A 766 -29.93 -4.38 7.65
C LEU A 766 -30.55 -3.72 8.89
N GLY A 767 -30.51 -4.40 10.04
CA GLY A 767 -31.06 -3.88 11.29
C GLY A 767 -30.32 -2.63 11.77
N ALA A 768 -31.05 -1.68 12.39
CA ALA A 768 -30.51 -0.41 12.87
C ALA A 768 -29.35 -0.58 13.86
N ASP A 769 -29.45 -1.55 14.78
CA ASP A 769 -28.40 -1.83 15.76
C ASP A 769 -27.09 -2.31 15.10
N SER A 770 -27.21 -3.16 14.07
CA SER A 770 -26.06 -3.65 13.30
C SER A 770 -25.41 -2.53 12.48
N ALA A 771 -26.21 -1.67 11.85
CA ALA A 771 -25.70 -0.50 11.14
C ALA A 771 -24.97 0.45 12.09
N ALA A 772 -25.57 0.71 13.26
CA ALA A 772 -24.98 1.58 14.28
C ALA A 772 -23.67 1.02 14.83
N GLY A 773 -23.58 -0.30 15.06
CA GLY A 773 -22.35 -0.96 15.50
C GLY A 773 -21.20 -0.80 14.51
N LEU A 774 -21.47 -1.00 13.21
CA LEU A 774 -20.45 -0.82 12.17
C LEU A 774 -19.97 0.63 12.09
N LEU A 775 -20.89 1.59 12.02
CA LEU A 775 -20.56 3.01 11.93
C LEU A 775 -19.81 3.51 13.17
N LYS A 776 -20.16 3.07 14.37
CA LYS A 776 -19.36 3.38 15.57
C LYS A 776 -17.93 2.86 15.48
N SER A 777 -17.71 1.68 14.87
CA SER A 777 -16.35 1.16 14.68
C SER A 777 -15.53 1.94 13.64
N GLY A 778 -16.20 2.68 12.75
CA GLY A 778 -15.62 3.66 11.84
C GLY A 778 -15.34 5.03 12.46
N GLY A 779 -15.69 5.23 13.74
CA GLY A 779 -15.46 6.49 14.46
C GLY A 779 -16.58 7.54 14.34
N PHE A 780 -17.75 7.17 13.80
CA PHE A 780 -18.89 8.06 13.67
C PHE A 780 -19.61 8.27 15.01
N ASN A 781 -19.83 9.53 15.38
CA ASN A 781 -20.58 9.94 16.57
C ASN A 781 -22.10 9.91 16.33
N ASP A 782 -22.56 10.19 15.11
CA ASP A 782 -23.97 10.07 14.70
C ASP A 782 -24.16 8.96 13.64
N PRO A 783 -24.26 7.69 14.06
CA PRO A 783 -24.52 6.58 13.15
C PRO A 783 -25.82 6.71 12.35
N GLY A 784 -26.84 7.36 12.90
CA GLY A 784 -28.12 7.54 12.20
C GLY A 784 -27.96 8.43 10.98
N ARG A 785 -27.31 9.58 11.16
CA ARG A 785 -27.00 10.50 10.06
C ARG A 785 -26.01 9.89 9.08
N ALA A 786 -24.96 9.22 9.57
CA ALA A 786 -23.96 8.58 8.72
C ALA A 786 -24.58 7.50 7.81
N TYR A 787 -25.51 6.68 8.34
CA TYR A 787 -26.23 5.69 7.54
C TYR A 787 -27.04 6.34 6.41
N LEU A 788 -27.77 7.43 6.70
CA LEU A 788 -28.52 8.17 5.69
C LEU A 788 -27.61 8.75 4.60
N ASN A 789 -26.48 9.36 4.97
CA ASN A 789 -25.52 9.90 4.01
C ASN A 789 -24.97 8.81 3.06
N LEU A 790 -24.64 7.63 3.60
CA LEU A 790 -24.19 6.50 2.78
C LEU A 790 -25.27 6.02 1.81
N LYS A 791 -26.54 6.01 2.22
CA LYS A 791 -27.67 5.66 1.35
C LYS A 791 -27.89 6.67 0.23
N GLU A 792 -27.79 7.96 0.55
CA GLU A 792 -27.89 9.05 -0.44
C GLU A 792 -26.75 9.00 -1.46
N LEU A 793 -25.51 8.77 -1.01
CA LEU A 793 -24.35 8.63 -1.89
C LEU A 793 -24.43 7.39 -2.78
N ALA A 794 -24.99 6.29 -2.26
CA ALA A 794 -25.13 5.04 -2.99
C ALA A 794 -25.98 5.17 -4.26
N GLY A 795 -27.08 5.93 -4.19
CA GLY A 795 -28.02 6.04 -5.30
C GLY A 795 -28.61 4.68 -5.71
N GLY A 796 -28.92 4.51 -7.00
CA GLY A 796 -29.53 3.28 -7.55
C GLY A 796 -28.68 2.63 -8.65
N GLY A 797 -29.12 1.47 -9.15
CA GLY A 797 -28.52 0.82 -10.33
C GLY A 797 -27.03 0.48 -10.16
N SER A 798 -26.23 0.74 -11.20
CA SER A 798 -24.78 0.46 -11.22
C SER A 798 -23.98 1.37 -10.28
N GLN A 799 -24.44 2.61 -10.07
CA GLN A 799 -23.82 3.56 -9.14
C GLN A 799 -23.69 2.97 -7.74
N ARG A 800 -24.73 2.26 -7.27
CA ARG A 800 -24.75 1.62 -5.95
C ARG A 800 -23.64 0.59 -5.77
N SER A 801 -23.38 -0.22 -6.79
CA SER A 801 -22.29 -1.21 -6.78
C SER A 801 -20.91 -0.55 -6.82
N THR A 802 -20.75 0.50 -7.63
CA THR A 802 -19.49 1.27 -7.70
C THR A 802 -19.20 1.99 -6.38
N PHE A 803 -20.24 2.58 -5.77
CA PHE A 803 -20.12 3.25 -4.47
C PHE A 803 -19.82 2.25 -3.35
N ALA A 804 -20.36 1.03 -3.36
CA ALA A 804 -20.02 0.02 -2.35
C ALA A 804 -18.51 -0.28 -2.30
N ARG A 805 -17.86 -0.35 -3.47
CA ARG A 805 -16.40 -0.50 -3.57
C ARG A 805 -15.68 0.75 -3.04
N LEU A 806 -16.12 1.94 -3.44
CA LEU A 806 -15.52 3.19 -2.98
C LEU A 806 -15.69 3.40 -1.47
N ALA A 807 -16.84 3.02 -0.91
CA ALA A 807 -17.14 3.13 0.50
C ALA A 807 -16.18 2.30 1.34
N LEU A 808 -15.71 1.14 0.86
CA LEU A 808 -14.69 0.34 1.55
C LEU A 808 -13.38 1.11 1.73
N LEU A 809 -12.88 1.74 0.66
CA LEU A 809 -11.68 2.59 0.75
C LEU A 809 -11.93 3.84 1.60
N ALA A 810 -13.07 4.50 1.38
CA ALA A 810 -13.41 5.71 2.09
C ALA A 810 -13.55 5.46 3.59
N PHE A 811 -14.06 4.30 4.01
CA PHE A 811 -14.25 3.97 5.42
C PHE A 811 -12.93 3.87 6.18
N ASP A 812 -11.89 3.29 5.56
CA ASP A 812 -10.55 3.24 6.14
C ASP A 812 -9.94 4.65 6.30
N VAL A 813 -10.16 5.52 5.32
CA VAL A 813 -9.73 6.92 5.39
C VAL A 813 -10.52 7.67 6.45
N LEU A 814 -11.85 7.52 6.50
CA LEU A 814 -12.74 8.18 7.44
C LEU A 814 -12.42 7.82 8.90
N LYS A 815 -12.00 6.57 9.15
CA LYS A 815 -11.51 6.17 10.47
C LYS A 815 -10.28 6.96 10.92
N ARG A 816 -9.50 7.47 9.97
CA ARG A 816 -8.23 8.18 10.17
C ARG A 816 -8.36 9.70 9.99
N VAL A 817 -9.57 10.27 9.93
CA VAL A 817 -9.73 11.73 9.90
C VAL A 817 -10.14 12.29 11.27
N PRO A 818 -9.92 13.60 11.54
CA PRO A 818 -10.30 14.20 12.81
C PRO A 818 -11.81 14.19 13.09
N ASP A 819 -12.65 14.27 12.05
CA ASP A 819 -14.10 14.38 12.16
C ASP A 819 -14.80 13.64 10.99
N PRO A 820 -15.09 12.34 11.16
CA PRO A 820 -15.69 11.52 10.11
C PRO A 820 -17.13 11.91 9.78
N ASP A 821 -17.90 12.38 10.76
CA ASP A 821 -19.28 12.83 10.57
C ASP A 821 -19.33 14.09 9.69
N MET A 822 -18.49 15.09 9.97
CA MET A 822 -18.38 16.29 9.12
C MET A 822 -17.89 15.93 7.71
N ALA A 823 -16.90 15.04 7.61
CA ALA A 823 -16.38 14.59 6.32
C ALA A 823 -17.45 13.94 5.45
N LEU A 824 -18.23 13.02 6.02
CA LEU A 824 -19.27 12.29 5.28
C LEU A 824 -20.44 13.20 4.88
N ASN A 825 -20.87 14.12 5.76
CA ASN A 825 -21.88 15.13 5.43
C ASN A 825 -21.40 16.05 4.28
N ASN A 826 -20.15 16.51 4.33
CA ASN A 826 -19.60 17.37 3.29
C ASN A 826 -19.33 16.60 1.99
N TRP A 827 -19.04 15.29 2.06
CA TRP A 827 -18.87 14.45 0.87
C TRP A 827 -20.19 14.25 0.13
N GLU A 828 -21.29 13.98 0.85
CA GLU A 828 -22.65 13.97 0.30
C GLU A 828 -22.97 15.28 -0.44
N ARG A 829 -22.74 16.43 0.22
CA ARG A 829 -22.97 17.76 -0.37
C ARG A 829 -22.09 18.01 -1.59
N PHE A 830 -20.82 17.61 -1.56
CA PHE A 830 -19.89 17.73 -2.67
C PHE A 830 -20.37 16.90 -3.86
N MET A 831 -20.71 15.63 -3.67
CA MET A 831 -21.18 14.77 -4.75
C MET A 831 -22.47 15.28 -5.39
N ARG A 832 -23.40 15.84 -4.59
CA ARG A 832 -24.62 16.49 -5.13
C ARG A 832 -24.35 17.73 -5.99
N SER A 833 -23.22 18.39 -5.81
CA SER A 833 -22.82 19.54 -6.65
C SER A 833 -22.28 19.13 -8.03
N LEU A 834 -22.02 17.83 -8.24
CA LEU A 834 -21.44 17.29 -9.46
C LEU A 834 -22.53 16.76 -10.41
N GLY A 835 -22.26 16.80 -11.72
CA GLY A 835 -23.23 16.34 -12.73
C GLY A 835 -23.40 14.81 -12.84
N SER A 836 -22.37 14.02 -12.51
CA SER A 836 -22.39 12.55 -12.63
C SER A 836 -21.61 11.90 -11.48
N SER A 837 -22.30 11.36 -10.48
CA SER A 837 -21.64 10.74 -9.32
C SER A 837 -20.83 9.51 -9.69
N GLU A 838 -21.33 8.66 -10.59
CA GLU A 838 -20.66 7.41 -10.99
C GLU A 838 -19.32 7.66 -11.70
N PHE A 839 -19.23 8.70 -12.55
CA PHE A 839 -17.95 9.08 -13.15
C PHE A 839 -16.91 9.47 -12.09
N HIS A 840 -17.33 10.26 -11.10
CA HIS A 840 -16.43 10.69 -10.02
C HIS A 840 -16.07 9.55 -9.07
N TYR A 841 -16.96 8.60 -8.82
CA TYR A 841 -16.63 7.40 -8.05
C TYR A 841 -15.56 6.55 -8.73
N ASN A 842 -15.67 6.33 -10.05
CA ASN A 842 -14.65 5.64 -10.81
C ASN A 842 -13.32 6.40 -10.82
N LEU A 843 -13.35 7.74 -10.91
CA LEU A 843 -12.17 8.57 -10.82
C LEU A 843 -11.47 8.41 -9.45
N LEU A 844 -12.21 8.45 -8.35
CA LEU A 844 -11.69 8.26 -6.99
C LEU A 844 -11.15 6.84 -6.75
N LEU A 845 -11.82 5.81 -7.29
CA LEU A 845 -11.31 4.43 -7.27
C LEU A 845 -9.98 4.31 -8.06
N SER A 846 -9.88 5.01 -9.19
CA SER A 846 -8.66 5.03 -10.01
C SER A 846 -7.55 5.92 -9.45
N GLN A 847 -7.86 6.80 -8.48
CA GLN A 847 -6.93 7.74 -7.83
C GLN A 847 -7.21 7.84 -6.31
N PRO A 848 -6.94 6.80 -5.51
CA PRO A 848 -7.17 6.78 -4.05
C PRO A 848 -6.55 7.95 -3.29
N MET A 849 -5.37 8.44 -3.70
CA MET A 849 -4.76 9.64 -3.10
C MET A 849 -5.68 10.87 -3.21
N ARG A 850 -6.45 10.97 -4.29
CA ARG A 850 -7.43 12.03 -4.49
C ARG A 850 -8.62 11.90 -3.52
N LEU A 851 -9.05 10.66 -3.24
CA LEU A 851 -10.06 10.38 -2.21
C LEU A 851 -9.53 10.77 -0.83
N GLU A 852 -8.29 10.43 -0.51
CA GLU A 852 -7.67 10.77 0.76
C GLU A 852 -7.56 12.28 0.96
N ILE A 853 -7.07 13.02 -0.03
CA ILE A 853 -7.02 14.49 0.00
C ILE A 853 -8.42 15.08 0.18
N LEU A 854 -9.40 14.61 -0.61
CA LEU A 854 -10.77 15.08 -0.51
C LEU A 854 -11.32 14.88 0.90
N LEU A 855 -11.29 13.66 1.44
CA LEU A 855 -11.85 13.36 2.76
C LEU A 855 -11.12 14.09 3.89
N ASN A 856 -9.80 14.28 3.79
CA ASN A 856 -9.05 15.09 4.76
C ASN A 856 -9.45 16.57 4.73
N ILE A 857 -9.67 17.15 3.54
CA ILE A 857 -10.20 18.52 3.44
C ILE A 857 -11.60 18.59 4.07
N LEU A 858 -12.47 17.64 3.74
CA LEU A 858 -13.86 17.62 4.19
C LEU A 858 -14.00 17.41 5.71
N ALA A 859 -13.03 16.75 6.35
CA ALA A 859 -12.92 16.57 7.80
C ALA A 859 -12.14 17.68 8.52
N GLY A 860 -11.26 18.37 7.78
CA GLY A 860 -10.32 19.35 8.32
C GLY A 860 -10.91 20.76 8.42
N SER A 861 -11.80 21.14 7.50
CA SER A 861 -12.35 22.50 7.44
C SER A 861 -13.70 22.56 6.72
N GLN A 862 -14.71 23.15 7.38
CA GLN A 862 -16.00 23.46 6.77
C GLN A 862 -15.87 24.54 5.69
N PHE A 863 -15.04 25.55 5.92
CA PHE A 863 -14.76 26.61 4.95
C PHE A 863 -14.14 26.08 3.64
N LEU A 864 -13.18 25.15 3.74
CA LEU A 864 -12.59 24.53 2.55
C LEU A 864 -13.58 23.58 1.86
N SER A 865 -14.40 22.88 2.65
CA SER A 865 -15.49 22.05 2.12
C SER A 865 -16.48 22.88 1.30
N ASP A 866 -16.96 24.00 1.84
CA ASP A 866 -17.87 24.90 1.13
C ASP A 866 -17.21 25.53 -0.11
N THR A 867 -15.90 25.76 -0.06
CA THR A 867 -15.12 26.22 -1.21
C THR A 867 -15.13 25.20 -2.35
N LEU A 868 -14.93 23.91 -2.03
CA LEU A 868 -15.00 22.81 -3.01
C LEU A 868 -16.42 22.57 -3.52
N ILE A 869 -17.43 22.58 -2.65
CA ILE A 869 -18.84 22.39 -3.04
C ILE A 869 -19.27 23.49 -4.01
N ARG A 870 -18.83 24.73 -3.78
CA ARG A 870 -19.14 25.87 -4.65
C ARG A 870 -18.36 25.85 -5.97
N ASN A 871 -17.11 25.37 -5.96
CA ASN A 871 -16.25 25.32 -7.14
C ASN A 871 -15.56 23.94 -7.24
N PRO A 872 -16.27 22.89 -7.70
CA PRO A 872 -15.73 21.52 -7.64
C PRO A 872 -14.45 21.28 -8.45
N VAL A 873 -14.25 22.08 -9.51
CA VAL A 873 -13.03 22.08 -10.34
C VAL A 873 -11.77 22.41 -9.54
N PHE A 874 -11.88 23.06 -8.38
CA PHE A 874 -10.72 23.33 -7.53
C PHE A 874 -10.11 22.05 -6.94
N LEU A 875 -10.87 20.96 -6.82
CA LEU A 875 -10.32 19.67 -6.43
C LEU A 875 -9.33 19.15 -7.47
N ASP A 876 -9.65 19.27 -8.76
CA ASP A 876 -8.75 18.88 -9.86
C ASP A 876 -7.46 19.68 -9.81
N TRP A 877 -7.54 20.98 -9.51
CA TRP A 877 -6.38 21.86 -9.45
C TRP A 877 -5.49 21.61 -8.23
N VAL A 878 -6.06 21.45 -7.04
CA VAL A 878 -5.29 21.29 -5.79
C VAL A 878 -4.65 19.90 -5.66
N THR A 879 -5.14 18.91 -6.41
CA THR A 879 -4.61 17.54 -6.39
C THR A 879 -3.45 17.33 -7.37
N VAL A 880 -3.11 18.34 -8.19
CA VAL A 880 -1.92 18.29 -9.05
C VAL A 880 -0.65 18.36 -8.19
N PRO A 881 0.28 17.37 -8.27
CA PRO A 881 1.45 17.32 -7.39
C PRO A 881 2.31 18.61 -7.42
N ARG A 882 2.53 19.20 -8.60
CA ARG A 882 3.30 20.45 -8.72
C ARG A 882 2.64 21.61 -7.96
N ILE A 883 1.31 21.69 -7.98
CA ILE A 883 0.55 22.74 -7.29
C ILE A 883 0.53 22.49 -5.78
N LEU A 884 0.35 21.22 -5.37
CA LEU A 884 0.21 20.87 -3.97
C LEU A 884 1.54 20.93 -3.21
N HIS A 885 2.63 20.43 -3.78
CA HIS A 885 3.90 20.27 -3.07
C HIS A 885 4.78 21.53 -3.09
N GLN A 886 4.58 22.45 -4.02
CA GLN A 886 5.39 23.67 -4.14
C GLN A 886 4.73 24.90 -3.49
N GLU A 887 5.55 25.77 -2.92
CA GLU A 887 5.12 27.12 -2.54
C GLU A 887 4.99 27.98 -3.79
N ARG A 888 3.91 28.77 -3.88
CA ARG A 888 3.75 29.74 -4.97
C ARG A 888 4.46 31.03 -4.64
N THR A 889 5.18 31.58 -5.61
CA THR A 889 5.85 32.86 -5.42
C THR A 889 4.83 34.00 -5.49
N ARG A 890 5.20 35.14 -4.91
CA ARG A 890 4.37 36.35 -4.97
C ARG A 890 4.18 36.78 -6.43
N GLU A 891 5.24 36.72 -7.22
CA GLU A 891 5.28 37.13 -8.62
C GLU A 891 4.33 36.30 -9.48
N GLU A 892 4.31 34.97 -9.30
CA GLU A 892 3.37 34.08 -9.98
C GLU A 892 1.91 34.42 -9.65
N MET A 893 1.62 34.73 -8.39
CA MET A 893 0.27 35.11 -7.97
C MET A 893 -0.14 36.48 -8.55
N GLU A 894 0.77 37.45 -8.56
CA GLU A 894 0.52 38.75 -9.19
C GLU A 894 0.28 38.64 -10.70
N GLU A 895 1.02 37.77 -11.40
CA GLU A 895 0.83 37.51 -12.83
C GLU A 895 -0.57 36.91 -13.12
N ASP A 896 -0.98 35.89 -12.36
CA ASP A 896 -2.33 35.31 -12.45
C ASP A 896 -3.41 36.39 -12.26
N LEU A 897 -3.26 37.21 -11.22
CA LEU A 897 -4.21 38.28 -10.88
C LEU A 897 -4.30 39.33 -11.98
N ARG A 898 -3.17 39.79 -12.53
CA ARG A 898 -3.14 40.72 -13.67
C ARG A 898 -3.81 40.11 -14.90
N GLY A 899 -3.58 38.82 -15.19
CA GLY A 899 -4.26 38.09 -16.26
C GLY A 899 -5.78 38.03 -16.08
N MET A 900 -6.23 37.74 -14.85
CA MET A 900 -7.65 37.75 -14.49
C MET A 900 -8.28 39.13 -14.62
N LYS A 901 -7.56 40.19 -14.30
CA LYS A 901 -8.07 41.56 -14.43
C LYS A 901 -8.20 41.98 -15.89
N ARG A 902 -7.19 41.72 -16.73
CA ARG A 902 -7.23 42.04 -18.18
C ARG A 902 -8.45 41.46 -18.89
N THR A 903 -8.94 40.31 -18.43
CA THR A 903 -10.07 39.59 -19.04
C THR A 903 -11.41 39.80 -18.32
N ALA A 904 -11.47 40.64 -17.28
CA ALA A 904 -12.70 40.96 -16.57
C ALA A 904 -13.51 42.03 -17.32
N ARG A 905 -14.82 41.86 -17.45
CA ARG A 905 -15.71 42.75 -18.20
C ARG A 905 -16.21 43.96 -17.40
N GLY A 906 -15.68 44.19 -16.21
CA GLY A 906 -16.04 45.31 -15.33
C GLY A 906 -15.49 45.19 -13.91
N HIS A 907 -15.74 46.20 -13.07
CA HIS A 907 -15.27 46.24 -11.68
C HIS A 907 -15.86 45.12 -10.82
N GLN A 908 -17.18 44.89 -10.92
CA GLN A 908 -17.84 43.85 -10.12
C GLN A 908 -17.31 42.45 -10.42
N GLU A 909 -17.06 42.13 -11.70
CA GLU A 909 -16.48 40.84 -12.08
C GLU A 909 -15.05 40.69 -11.55
N TRP A 910 -14.26 41.77 -11.59
CA TRP A 910 -12.93 41.80 -10.99
C TRP A 910 -12.97 41.53 -9.48
N LEU A 911 -13.87 42.18 -8.75
CA LEU A 911 -14.07 41.93 -7.32
C LEU A 911 -14.42 40.46 -7.03
N ASN A 912 -15.29 39.85 -7.83
CA ASN A 912 -15.64 38.44 -7.68
C ASN A 912 -14.46 37.50 -8.03
N ARG A 913 -13.62 37.87 -9.02
CA ARG A 913 -12.41 37.10 -9.37
C ARG A 913 -11.35 37.16 -8.28
N LEU A 914 -11.12 38.32 -7.66
CA LEU A 914 -10.22 38.48 -6.51
C LEU A 914 -10.58 37.54 -5.35
N ARG A 915 -11.87 37.46 -5.02
CA ARG A 915 -12.37 36.63 -3.91
C ARG A 915 -12.27 35.14 -4.22
N ARG A 916 -12.59 34.74 -5.46
CA ARG A 916 -12.37 33.37 -5.95
C ARG A 916 -10.88 32.99 -5.94
N PHE A 917 -10.00 33.92 -6.31
CA PHE A 917 -8.55 33.72 -6.24
C PHE A 917 -8.09 33.50 -4.80
N ARG A 918 -8.48 34.37 -3.84
CA ARG A 918 -8.18 34.16 -2.41
C ARG A 918 -8.64 32.78 -1.95
N ARG A 919 -9.91 32.42 -2.20
CA ARG A 919 -10.48 31.13 -1.78
C ARG A 919 -9.69 29.94 -2.36
N ARG A 920 -9.34 30.01 -3.64
CA ARG A 920 -8.55 28.99 -4.33
C ARG A 920 -7.17 28.83 -3.69
N GLU A 921 -6.46 29.93 -3.42
CA GLU A 921 -5.13 29.87 -2.79
C GLU A 921 -5.19 29.46 -1.32
N ILE A 922 -6.21 29.87 -0.56
CA ILE A 922 -6.43 29.36 0.81
C ILE A 922 -6.74 27.87 0.80
N LEU A 923 -7.49 27.36 -0.18
CA LEU A 923 -7.69 25.92 -0.36
C LEU A 923 -6.35 25.20 -0.58
N ARG A 924 -5.45 25.74 -1.41
CA ARG A 924 -4.12 25.16 -1.60
C ARG A 924 -3.30 25.13 -0.31
N ILE A 925 -3.20 26.28 0.35
CA ILE A 925 -2.44 26.44 1.61
C ILE A 925 -3.03 25.55 2.71
N GLY A 926 -4.36 25.53 2.84
CA GLY A 926 -5.08 24.70 3.79
C GLY A 926 -4.96 23.20 3.52
N THR A 927 -4.97 22.79 2.25
CA THR A 927 -4.74 21.39 1.88
C THR A 927 -3.31 20.96 2.23
N ARG A 928 -2.31 21.83 2.01
CA ARG A 928 -0.93 21.61 2.46
C ARG A 928 -0.86 21.46 3.98
N ASP A 929 -1.45 22.38 4.72
CA ASP A 929 -1.50 22.35 6.19
C ASP A 929 -2.16 21.06 6.71
N ILE A 930 -3.35 20.72 6.19
CA ILE A 930 -4.14 19.57 6.67
C ILE A 930 -3.53 18.23 6.24
N CYS A 931 -3.18 18.07 4.96
CA CYS A 931 -2.79 16.78 4.37
C CYS A 931 -1.27 16.54 4.44
N LEU A 932 -0.45 17.57 4.26
CA LEU A 932 1.02 17.45 4.27
C LEU A 932 1.66 17.86 5.60
N LYS A 933 0.86 18.38 6.55
CA LYS A 933 1.31 18.81 7.89
C LYS A 933 2.46 19.81 7.84
N VAL A 934 2.41 20.74 6.88
CA VAL A 934 3.46 21.75 6.69
C VAL A 934 3.57 22.64 7.94
N SER A 935 4.81 23.04 8.29
CA SER A 935 5.09 23.92 9.42
C SER A 935 4.22 25.19 9.41
N PRO A 936 3.68 25.63 10.57
CA PRO A 936 2.95 26.90 10.69
C PRO A 936 3.75 28.10 10.16
N GLN A 937 5.09 28.06 10.22
CA GLN A 937 5.96 29.11 9.68
C GLN A 937 5.81 29.27 8.16
N VAL A 938 5.71 28.15 7.44
CA VAL A 938 5.50 28.16 5.98
C VAL A 938 4.10 28.66 5.66
N VAL A 939 3.08 28.16 6.38
CA VAL A 939 1.69 28.60 6.20
C VAL A 939 1.57 30.11 6.40
N MET A 940 2.19 30.67 7.45
CA MET A 940 2.20 32.11 7.70
C MET A 940 2.85 32.90 6.56
N ARG A 941 3.97 32.40 6.01
CA ARG A 941 4.65 33.00 4.86
C ARG A 941 3.76 32.98 3.61
N GLU A 942 3.13 31.85 3.29
CA GLU A 942 2.27 31.71 2.11
C GLU A 942 1.03 32.63 2.22
N LEU A 943 0.40 32.70 3.39
CA LEU A 943 -0.74 33.60 3.64
C LEU A 943 -0.35 35.07 3.53
N THR A 944 0.85 35.43 4.02
CA THR A 944 1.42 36.77 3.87
C THR A 944 1.66 37.09 2.40
N GLY A 945 2.29 36.19 1.64
CA GLY A 945 2.54 36.36 0.21
C GLY A 945 1.25 36.54 -0.61
N LEU A 946 0.20 35.79 -0.27
CA LEU A 946 -1.12 35.93 -0.89
C LEU A 946 -1.72 37.32 -0.65
N ALA A 947 -1.70 37.79 0.60
CA ALA A 947 -2.21 39.12 0.94
C ALA A 947 -1.42 40.23 0.22
N GLU A 948 -0.09 40.12 0.16
CA GLU A 948 0.75 41.07 -0.56
C GLU A 948 0.47 41.13 -2.05
N ALA A 949 0.34 39.98 -2.71
CA ALA A 949 0.06 39.90 -4.15
C ALA A 949 -1.30 40.54 -4.47
N ILE A 950 -2.33 40.24 -3.65
CA ILE A 950 -3.67 40.82 -3.83
C ILE A 950 -3.66 42.34 -3.61
N VAL A 951 -3.03 42.82 -2.52
CA VAL A 951 -2.94 44.27 -2.23
C VAL A 951 -2.17 44.99 -3.34
N ALA A 952 -1.07 44.40 -3.83
CA ALA A 952 -0.27 45.00 -4.89
C ALA A 952 -1.05 45.18 -6.18
N VAL A 953 -1.68 44.11 -6.68
CA VAL A 953 -2.46 44.19 -7.93
C VAL A 953 -3.70 45.04 -7.77
N ALA A 954 -4.42 44.96 -6.63
CA ALA A 954 -5.57 45.84 -6.38
C ALA A 954 -5.17 47.33 -6.40
N LEU A 955 -4.03 47.68 -5.79
CA LEU A 955 -3.49 49.04 -5.81
C LEU A 955 -3.07 49.48 -7.22
N GLU A 956 -2.34 48.62 -7.95
CA GLU A 956 -1.95 48.89 -9.35
C GLU A 956 -3.16 49.26 -10.21
N GLU A 957 -4.24 48.50 -10.08
CA GLU A 957 -5.46 48.70 -10.86
C GLU A 957 -6.21 49.99 -10.50
N LEU A 958 -6.26 50.35 -9.22
CA LEU A 958 -6.87 51.62 -8.79
C LEU A 958 -6.08 52.82 -9.30
N LEU A 959 -4.74 52.75 -9.25
CA LEU A 959 -3.87 53.81 -9.78
C LEU A 959 -4.04 53.97 -11.31
N VAL A 960 -4.24 52.87 -12.05
CA VAL A 960 -4.51 52.92 -13.50
C VAL A 960 -5.90 53.49 -13.79
N GLN A 961 -6.93 53.05 -13.07
CA GLN A 961 -8.31 53.52 -13.29
C GLN A 961 -8.46 55.02 -13.05
N GLU A 962 -7.88 55.53 -11.97
CA GLU A 962 -7.92 56.96 -11.66
C GLU A 962 -7.07 57.79 -12.66
N LYS A 963 -6.04 57.19 -13.28
CA LYS A 963 -5.32 57.79 -14.42
C LYS A 963 -6.22 57.99 -15.65
N THR A 964 -7.17 57.08 -15.88
CA THR A 964 -8.07 57.15 -17.05
C THR A 964 -9.29 58.06 -16.86
N ARG A 965 -9.65 58.41 -15.61
CA ARG A 965 -10.81 59.26 -15.27
C ARG A 965 -10.59 60.75 -15.48
N VAL A 966 -9.34 61.22 -15.52
CA VAL A 966 -8.98 62.63 -15.75
C VAL A 966 -8.14 62.70 -17.03
N PRO A 967 -8.73 62.96 -18.21
CA PRO A 967 -8.04 62.81 -19.50
C PRO A 967 -6.99 63.89 -19.80
N GLU A 968 -7.08 65.07 -19.19
CA GLU A 968 -6.13 66.18 -19.38
C GLU A 968 -5.07 66.18 -18.26
N MET A 969 -4.16 65.20 -18.27
CA MET A 969 -3.12 65.13 -17.24
C MET A 969 -1.88 65.98 -17.56
N GLN A 970 -1.45 66.82 -16.62
CA GLN A 970 -0.18 67.56 -16.69
C GLN A 970 1.03 66.62 -16.52
N PRO A 971 2.24 66.95 -17.01
CA PRO A 971 3.43 66.09 -16.91
C PRO A 971 3.81 65.67 -15.47
N ALA A 972 3.49 66.49 -14.46
CA ALA A 972 3.68 66.17 -13.04
C ALA A 972 2.76 65.04 -12.54
N GLU A 973 1.64 64.78 -13.24
CA GLU A 973 0.63 63.79 -12.86
C GLU A 973 0.93 62.38 -13.43
N ALA A 974 1.85 62.28 -14.41
CA ALA A 974 2.33 61.01 -14.93
C ALA A 974 3.19 60.22 -13.91
N ASP A 975 3.71 60.91 -12.89
CA ASP A 975 4.56 60.39 -11.81
C ASP A 975 3.75 59.95 -10.56
N ARG A 976 2.41 60.06 -10.57
CA ARG A 976 1.55 59.71 -9.42
C ARG A 976 1.82 58.31 -8.82
N PRO A 977 2.01 57.22 -9.60
CA PRO A 977 2.32 55.90 -9.02
C PRO A 977 3.65 55.85 -8.25
N SER A 978 4.62 56.72 -8.55
CA SER A 978 5.89 56.78 -7.83
C SER A 978 5.77 57.54 -6.49
N ARG A 979 4.67 58.25 -6.25
CA ARG A 979 4.49 59.14 -5.08
C ARG A 979 3.70 58.52 -3.94
N PHE A 980 3.35 57.24 -4.00
CA PHE A 980 2.54 56.57 -2.99
C PHE A 980 3.03 55.17 -2.65
N CYS A 981 3.01 54.84 -1.36
CA CYS A 981 3.42 53.56 -0.82
C CYS A 981 2.37 53.06 0.17
N VAL A 982 2.02 51.78 0.09
CA VAL A 982 1.25 51.10 1.12
C VAL A 982 2.22 50.31 2.00
N MET A 983 2.19 50.60 3.29
CA MET A 983 2.91 49.91 4.35
C MET A 983 1.98 48.99 5.11
N ALA A 984 2.53 47.92 5.69
CA ALA A 984 1.82 46.99 6.54
C ALA A 984 2.34 47.04 7.97
N PHE A 985 1.42 46.96 8.93
CA PHE A 985 1.69 46.77 10.35
C PHE A 985 1.33 45.34 10.80
N GLY A 986 1.52 45.07 12.09
CA GLY A 986 0.96 43.89 12.74
C GLY A 986 1.47 42.58 12.14
N LYS A 987 0.57 41.61 11.98
CA LYS A 987 0.91 40.27 11.46
C LYS A 987 1.36 40.31 10.00
N LEU A 988 0.74 41.12 9.16
CA LEU A 988 1.16 41.28 7.76
C LEU A 988 2.56 41.88 7.69
N GLY A 989 2.81 42.92 8.50
CA GLY A 989 4.11 43.55 8.66
C GLY A 989 5.21 42.56 9.07
N GLY A 990 4.96 41.75 10.10
CA GLY A 990 5.88 40.71 10.59
C GLY A 990 5.99 39.44 9.74
N ARG A 991 5.24 39.32 8.63
CA ARG A 991 5.14 38.10 7.81
C ARG A 991 4.60 36.88 8.56
N GLU A 992 3.59 37.12 9.39
CA GLU A 992 2.99 36.18 10.34
C GLU A 992 1.46 36.11 10.22
N LEU A 993 0.92 36.32 9.01
CA LEU A 993 -0.52 36.20 8.78
C LEU A 993 -1.03 34.79 9.09
N ASN A 994 -2.24 34.71 9.63
CA ASN A 994 -3.00 33.47 9.76
C ASN A 994 -4.31 33.54 8.94
N TYR A 995 -5.04 32.43 8.83
CA TYR A 995 -6.15 32.27 7.89
C TYR A 995 -7.21 33.39 7.96
N SER A 996 -7.61 33.78 9.17
CA SER A 996 -8.65 34.79 9.40
C SER A 996 -8.06 36.09 9.99
N SER A 997 -6.83 36.47 9.61
CA SER A 997 -6.22 37.74 10.04
C SER A 997 -6.89 38.97 9.40
N ASP A 998 -6.96 40.06 10.16
CA ASP A 998 -7.10 41.40 9.58
C ASP A 998 -5.76 41.82 8.96
N ILE A 999 -5.81 42.68 7.94
CA ILE A 999 -4.60 43.30 7.39
C ILE A 999 -4.51 44.76 7.82
N ASP A 1000 -3.47 45.08 8.58
CA ASP A 1000 -3.21 46.42 9.08
C ASP A 1000 -2.41 47.22 8.05
N LEU A 1001 -3.02 48.23 7.41
CA LEU A 1001 -2.40 49.00 6.33
C LEU A 1001 -2.24 50.49 6.68
N LEU A 1002 -1.18 51.12 6.15
CA LEU A 1002 -0.92 52.55 6.20
C LEU A 1002 -0.53 53.05 4.80
N GLY A 1003 -1.27 54.03 4.26
CA GLY A 1003 -0.87 54.73 3.06
C GLY A 1003 0.08 55.87 3.39
N VAL A 1004 1.16 56.04 2.63
CA VAL A 1004 2.14 57.14 2.77
C VAL A 1004 2.35 57.77 1.40
N MET A 1005 2.28 59.09 1.34
CA MET A 1005 2.58 59.85 0.12
C MET A 1005 3.88 60.64 0.25
N ASP A 1006 4.54 60.88 -0.87
CA ASP A 1006 5.66 61.82 -0.96
C ASP A 1006 5.16 63.26 -0.69
N ASP A 1007 6.03 64.15 -0.24
CA ASP A 1007 5.62 65.50 0.21
C ASP A 1007 5.03 66.37 -0.91
N GLY A 1008 5.35 66.07 -2.17
CA GLY A 1008 4.72 66.69 -3.35
C GLY A 1008 3.51 65.94 -3.91
N GLY A 1009 2.95 64.98 -3.15
CA GLY A 1009 1.82 64.17 -3.57
C GLY A 1009 0.45 64.85 -3.43
N GLU A 1010 -0.52 64.42 -4.25
CA GLU A 1010 -1.90 64.91 -4.19
C GLU A 1010 -2.70 64.18 -3.12
N LYS A 1011 -2.84 64.82 -1.95
CA LYS A 1011 -3.50 64.25 -0.77
C LYS A 1011 -4.90 63.69 -1.04
N ASN A 1012 -5.75 64.44 -1.74
CA ASN A 1012 -7.14 64.02 -2.01
C ASN A 1012 -7.19 62.79 -2.92
N PHE A 1013 -6.31 62.73 -3.92
CA PHE A 1013 -6.18 61.61 -4.84
C PHE A 1013 -5.79 60.33 -4.10
N PHE A 1014 -4.69 60.35 -3.33
CA PHE A 1014 -4.23 59.15 -2.62
C PHE A 1014 -5.15 58.74 -1.46
N THR A 1015 -5.86 59.70 -0.86
CA THR A 1015 -6.93 59.41 0.10
C THR A 1015 -8.04 58.60 -0.58
N HIS A 1016 -8.51 59.03 -1.75
CA HIS A 1016 -9.52 58.30 -2.52
C HIS A 1016 -9.05 56.90 -2.96
N VAL A 1017 -7.79 56.77 -3.40
CA VAL A 1017 -7.18 55.48 -3.75
C VAL A 1017 -7.17 54.56 -2.52
N MET A 1018 -6.79 55.06 -1.35
CA MET A 1018 -6.75 54.26 -0.13
C MET A 1018 -8.16 53.84 0.35
N GLU A 1019 -9.16 54.71 0.22
CA GLU A 1019 -10.57 54.39 0.51
C GLU A 1019 -11.11 53.31 -0.43
N SER A 1020 -10.80 53.43 -1.72
CA SER A 1020 -11.21 52.47 -2.75
C SER A 1020 -10.51 51.13 -2.55
N LEU A 1021 -9.22 51.11 -2.22
CA LEU A 1021 -8.48 49.89 -1.89
C LEU A 1021 -9.09 49.18 -0.68
N ARG A 1022 -9.41 49.93 0.38
CA ARG A 1022 -10.11 49.39 1.54
C ARG A 1022 -11.45 48.77 1.15
N ALA A 1023 -12.22 49.47 0.31
CA ALA A 1023 -13.53 49.00 -0.16
C ALA A 1023 -13.40 47.71 -0.99
N ASP A 1024 -12.56 47.70 -2.02
CA ASP A 1024 -12.37 46.56 -2.92
C ASP A 1024 -12.00 45.27 -2.17
N LEU A 1025 -11.17 45.40 -1.12
CA LEU A 1025 -10.72 44.29 -0.28
C LEU A 1025 -11.77 43.85 0.75
N SER A 1026 -12.53 44.78 1.34
CA SER A 1026 -13.44 44.52 2.47
C SER A 1026 -14.90 44.27 2.10
N GLU A 1027 -15.33 44.72 0.91
CA GLU A 1027 -16.73 44.62 0.47
C GLU A 1027 -17.18 43.16 0.36
N HIS A 1028 -18.42 42.89 0.75
CA HIS A 1028 -19.00 41.56 0.59
C HIS A 1028 -19.72 41.47 -0.75
N THR A 1029 -19.29 40.52 -1.58
CA THR A 1029 -19.96 40.14 -2.83
C THR A 1029 -20.63 38.78 -2.66
N GLU A 1030 -21.25 38.27 -3.72
CA GLU A 1030 -21.70 36.87 -3.76
C GLU A 1030 -20.55 35.88 -3.45
N GLU A 1031 -19.29 36.22 -3.76
CA GLU A 1031 -18.09 35.44 -3.48
C GLU A 1031 -17.46 35.73 -2.10
N GLY A 1032 -18.15 36.47 -1.22
CA GLY A 1032 -17.66 36.84 0.11
C GLY A 1032 -16.77 38.09 0.08
N TYR A 1033 -15.75 38.13 0.94
CA TYR A 1033 -14.78 39.24 1.06
C TYR A 1033 -13.34 38.74 0.86
N VAL A 1034 -12.39 39.66 0.61
CA VAL A 1034 -10.97 39.31 0.50
C VAL A 1034 -10.31 39.41 1.87
N TYR A 1035 -10.21 40.61 2.42
CA TYR A 1035 -9.62 40.84 3.74
C TYR A 1035 -10.39 41.93 4.48
N ARG A 1036 -10.44 41.81 5.80
CA ARG A 1036 -10.79 42.95 6.66
C ARG A 1036 -9.57 43.84 6.76
N VAL A 1037 -9.71 45.09 6.35
CA VAL A 1037 -8.61 46.07 6.35
C VAL A 1037 -8.75 46.97 7.57
N ASP A 1038 -7.71 46.98 8.42
CA ASP A 1038 -7.61 47.90 9.55
C ASP A 1038 -6.64 49.05 9.24
N LEU A 1039 -7.14 50.28 9.39
CA LEU A 1039 -6.39 51.52 9.14
C LEU A 1039 -6.18 52.34 10.42
N ARG A 1040 -6.46 51.76 11.60
CA ARG A 1040 -6.46 52.48 12.88
C ARG A 1040 -5.07 52.69 13.49
N LEU A 1041 -4.04 52.00 12.99
CA LEU A 1041 -2.65 52.17 13.44
C LEU A 1041 -1.95 53.39 12.83
N ARG A 1042 -2.66 54.19 12.01
CA ARG A 1042 -2.15 55.47 11.49
C ARG A 1042 -2.05 56.54 12.59
N PRO A 1043 -1.24 57.61 12.40
CA PRO A 1043 -1.15 58.73 13.33
C PRO A 1043 -2.52 59.26 13.78
N PHE A 1044 -2.68 59.56 15.07
CA PHE A 1044 -3.94 60.00 15.69
C PHE A 1044 -5.13 59.02 15.53
N GLY A 1045 -4.87 57.78 15.11
CA GLY A 1045 -5.86 56.74 14.90
C GLY A 1045 -6.97 57.15 13.93
N SER A 1046 -8.23 56.90 14.30
CA SER A 1046 -9.39 57.21 13.44
C SER A 1046 -9.58 58.69 13.13
N SER A 1047 -8.97 59.59 13.91
CA SER A 1047 -9.10 61.04 13.77
C SER A 1047 -7.99 61.67 12.93
N GLY A 1048 -6.95 60.89 12.58
CA GLY A 1048 -5.84 61.36 11.75
C GLY A 1048 -6.04 61.15 10.26
N GLU A 1049 -5.16 61.79 9.49
CA GLU A 1049 -5.14 61.73 8.04
C GLU A 1049 -5.02 60.29 7.54
N LEU A 1050 -5.80 59.93 6.52
CA LEU A 1050 -5.79 58.57 5.96
C LEU A 1050 -4.46 58.27 5.24
N VAL A 1051 -3.92 59.29 4.57
CA VAL A 1051 -2.65 59.24 3.86
C VAL A 1051 -1.81 60.46 4.26
N PRO A 1052 -1.00 60.36 5.33
CA PRO A 1052 -0.05 61.42 5.69
C PRO A 1052 1.08 61.54 4.66
N SER A 1053 1.63 62.76 4.53
CA SER A 1053 2.89 62.98 3.82
C SER A 1053 4.07 62.39 4.59
N LEU A 1054 5.15 62.06 3.89
CA LEU A 1054 6.36 61.51 4.50
C LEU A 1054 6.89 62.37 5.66
N SER A 1055 6.99 63.69 5.45
CA SER A 1055 7.45 64.66 6.46
C SER A 1055 6.55 64.69 7.70
N SER A 1056 5.22 64.76 7.51
CA SER A 1056 4.23 64.75 8.58
C SER A 1056 4.29 63.45 9.39
N LEU A 1057 4.42 62.31 8.71
CA LEU A 1057 4.53 61.01 9.35
C LEU A 1057 5.80 60.89 10.21
N ILE A 1058 6.94 61.35 9.68
CA ILE A 1058 8.21 61.38 10.43
C ILE A 1058 8.10 62.30 11.65
N GLY A 1059 7.52 63.50 11.48
CA GLY A 1059 7.30 64.46 12.56
C GLY A 1059 6.45 63.89 13.69
N TYR A 1060 5.32 63.24 13.35
CA TYR A 1060 4.44 62.61 14.33
C TYR A 1060 5.17 61.59 15.21
N TYR A 1061 5.91 60.67 14.62
CA TYR A 1061 6.59 59.64 15.40
C TYR A 1061 7.75 60.19 16.25
N ARG A 1062 8.39 61.29 15.83
CA ARG A 1062 9.45 61.93 16.62
C ARG A 1062 8.92 62.72 17.82
N GLU A 1063 7.77 63.36 17.67
CA GLU A 1063 7.31 64.37 18.63
C GLU A 1063 6.11 63.92 19.48
N GLN A 1064 5.26 63.02 18.95
CA GLN A 1064 3.93 62.77 19.52
C GLN A 1064 3.61 61.28 19.77
N ALA A 1065 4.30 60.35 19.10
CA ALA A 1065 4.00 58.92 19.23
C ALA A 1065 4.26 58.38 20.64
N SER A 1066 3.28 57.65 21.13
CA SER A 1066 3.38 56.94 22.41
C SER A 1066 4.18 55.63 22.28
N LEU A 1067 4.63 55.08 23.41
CA LEU A 1067 5.53 53.93 23.42
C LEU A 1067 4.93 52.67 22.76
N TRP A 1068 3.61 52.47 22.84
CA TRP A 1068 2.96 51.34 22.17
C TRP A 1068 2.89 51.51 20.64
N GLU A 1069 2.83 52.74 20.14
CA GLU A 1069 2.90 53.03 18.70
C GLU A 1069 4.32 52.78 18.18
N ILE A 1070 5.34 53.13 18.97
CA ILE A 1070 6.73 52.79 18.69
C ILE A 1070 6.94 51.27 18.71
N GLN A 1071 6.31 50.55 19.65
CA GLN A 1071 6.33 49.09 19.66
C GLN A 1071 5.69 48.50 18.39
N ALA A 1072 4.57 49.07 17.92
CA ALA A 1072 3.92 48.63 16.68
C ALA A 1072 4.80 48.87 15.44
N LEU A 1073 5.62 49.93 15.44
CA LEU A 1073 6.58 50.22 14.35
C LEU A 1073 7.62 49.11 14.15
N LEU A 1074 7.92 48.28 15.16
CA LEU A 1074 8.87 47.17 14.99
C LEU A 1074 8.48 46.21 13.85
N LYS A 1075 7.18 46.08 13.56
CA LYS A 1075 6.67 45.21 12.50
C LYS A 1075 6.38 45.95 11.18
N ILE A 1076 6.59 47.27 11.10
CA ILE A 1076 6.16 48.02 9.91
C ILE A 1076 7.07 47.76 8.70
N ARG A 1077 6.49 47.56 7.51
CA ARG A 1077 7.27 47.46 6.25
C ARG A 1077 6.48 47.89 5.01
N PRO A 1078 7.17 48.34 3.94
CA PRO A 1078 6.51 48.59 2.64
C PRO A 1078 6.09 47.28 1.95
N ILE A 1079 4.88 47.24 1.39
CA ILE A 1079 4.34 46.02 0.73
C ILE A 1079 3.88 46.23 -0.73
N ALA A 1080 3.40 47.42 -1.08
CA ALA A 1080 2.86 47.75 -2.40
C ALA A 1080 3.06 49.24 -2.75
N GLY A 1081 2.97 49.59 -4.03
CA GLY A 1081 3.28 50.94 -4.54
C GLY A 1081 4.79 51.19 -4.61
N ASN A 1082 5.22 52.46 -4.50
CA ASN A 1082 6.63 52.81 -4.46
C ASN A 1082 7.27 52.43 -3.11
N LYS A 1083 7.77 51.20 -3.01
CA LYS A 1083 8.43 50.69 -1.80
C LYS A 1083 9.64 51.53 -1.37
N ALA A 1084 10.32 52.20 -2.31
CA ALA A 1084 11.47 53.06 -1.98
C ALA A 1084 11.05 54.25 -1.08
N LEU A 1085 9.84 54.79 -1.26
CA LEU A 1085 9.29 55.81 -0.38
C LEU A 1085 9.09 55.28 1.05
N GLY A 1086 8.58 54.06 1.20
CA GLY A 1086 8.44 53.41 2.50
C GLY A 1086 9.78 53.11 3.17
N TYR A 1087 10.81 52.69 2.41
CA TYR A 1087 12.16 52.52 2.96
C TYR A 1087 12.77 53.84 3.43
N ARG A 1088 12.55 54.95 2.73
CA ARG A 1088 12.95 56.30 3.21
C ARG A 1088 12.33 56.63 4.57
N PHE A 1089 11.07 56.26 4.80
CA PHE A 1089 10.43 56.42 6.12
C PHE A 1089 11.10 55.55 7.19
N LEU A 1090 11.35 54.27 6.90
CA LEU A 1090 12.02 53.35 7.83
C LEU A 1090 13.42 53.86 8.22
N ASP A 1091 14.21 54.32 7.24
CA ASP A 1091 15.55 54.86 7.48
C ASP A 1091 15.48 56.13 8.35
N ALA A 1092 14.50 57.00 8.11
CA ALA A 1092 14.32 58.23 8.86
C ALA A 1092 13.84 58.01 10.31
N ILE A 1093 13.14 56.90 10.58
CA ILE A 1093 12.64 56.54 11.92
C ILE A 1093 13.56 55.57 12.67
N ARG A 1094 14.52 54.94 11.98
CA ARG A 1094 15.51 54.04 12.60
C ARG A 1094 16.21 54.64 13.83
N PRO A 1095 16.64 55.93 13.86
CA PRO A 1095 17.24 56.52 15.05
C PRO A 1095 16.28 56.56 16.26
N LEU A 1096 14.98 56.74 16.02
CA LEU A 1096 13.97 56.69 17.09
C LEU A 1096 13.88 55.28 17.68
N LEU A 1097 13.88 54.23 16.86
CA LEU A 1097 13.85 52.84 17.35
C LEU A 1097 15.10 52.51 18.17
N LEU A 1098 16.26 53.05 17.79
CA LEU A 1098 17.55 52.88 18.49
C LEU A 1098 17.76 53.81 19.69
N THR A 1099 16.76 54.59 20.09
CA THR A 1099 16.86 55.43 21.29
C THR A 1099 16.88 54.56 22.55
N GLY A 1100 17.85 54.79 23.44
CA GLY A 1100 17.96 54.11 24.73
C GLY A 1100 16.69 54.26 25.58
N ARG A 1101 16.13 53.15 26.06
CA ARG A 1101 14.91 53.15 26.88
C ARG A 1101 15.14 52.37 28.16
N GLU A 1102 14.71 52.95 29.28
CA GLU A 1102 14.68 52.23 30.54
C GLU A 1102 13.66 51.09 30.50
N ARG A 1103 14.01 49.94 31.10
CA ARG A 1103 13.15 48.75 31.16
C ARG A 1103 11.79 49.03 31.80
N GLY A 1104 11.75 49.78 32.90
CA GLY A 1104 10.52 50.06 33.66
C GLY A 1104 9.38 50.68 32.84
N PRO A 1105 9.59 51.81 32.15
CA PRO A 1105 8.58 52.41 31.25
C PRO A 1105 8.09 51.47 30.13
N VAL A 1106 8.99 50.71 29.50
CA VAL A 1106 8.65 49.72 28.45
C VAL A 1106 7.74 48.64 29.02
N VAL A 1107 8.14 48.02 30.12
CA VAL A 1107 7.38 46.98 30.82
C VAL A 1107 6.01 47.50 31.26
N ASN A 1108 5.93 48.71 31.82
CA ASN A 1108 4.67 49.33 32.23
C ASN A 1108 3.70 49.55 31.06
N SER A 1109 4.21 49.96 29.89
CA SER A 1109 3.41 50.12 28.68
C SER A 1109 2.85 48.77 28.20
N ILE A 1110 3.73 47.76 28.12
CA ILE A 1110 3.36 46.40 27.71
C ILE A 1110 2.33 45.79 28.68
N GLN A 1111 2.55 45.90 30.00
CA GLN A 1111 1.62 45.38 31.01
C GLN A 1111 0.24 46.03 30.92
N LYS A 1112 0.15 47.35 30.70
CA LYS A 1112 -1.13 48.04 30.48
C LYS A 1112 -1.89 47.46 29.28
N MET A 1113 -1.19 47.19 28.18
CA MET A 1113 -1.79 46.58 26.99
C MET A 1113 -2.19 45.13 27.21
N ARG A 1114 -1.33 44.35 27.88
CA ARG A 1114 -1.56 42.96 28.24
C ARG A 1114 -2.77 42.80 29.15
N CYS A 1115 -2.88 43.58 30.24
CA CYS A 1115 -4.05 43.57 31.12
C CYS A 1115 -5.34 43.87 30.35
N ARG A 1116 -5.34 44.89 29.47
CA ARG A 1116 -6.51 45.19 28.62
C ARG A 1116 -6.89 44.02 27.73
N ALA A 1117 -5.91 43.34 27.12
CA ALA A 1117 -6.15 42.19 26.26
C ALA A 1117 -6.75 41.00 27.02
N ILE A 1118 -6.19 40.68 28.20
CA ILE A 1118 -6.67 39.59 29.07
C ILE A 1118 -8.08 39.89 29.58
N THR A 1119 -8.34 41.10 30.11
CA THR A 1119 -9.67 41.48 30.60
C THR A 1119 -10.72 41.45 29.48
N ALA A 1120 -10.36 41.85 28.25
CA ALA A 1120 -11.25 41.75 27.10
C ALA A 1120 -11.60 40.29 26.76
N ALA A 1121 -10.64 39.37 26.85
CA ALA A 1121 -10.88 37.94 26.62
C ALA A 1121 -11.76 37.32 27.73
N GLN A 1122 -11.49 37.65 29.00
CA GLN A 1122 -12.27 37.15 30.14
C GLN A 1122 -13.75 37.56 30.10
N LYS A 1123 -14.04 38.80 29.66
CA LYS A 1123 -15.42 39.29 29.49
C LYS A 1123 -16.22 38.53 28.43
N GLN A 1124 -15.56 37.80 27.53
CA GLN A 1124 -16.21 36.98 26.49
C GLN A 1124 -16.55 35.56 26.98
N GLY A 1125 -16.25 35.22 28.24
CA GLY A 1125 -16.65 33.95 28.86
C GLY A 1125 -15.93 32.71 28.31
N ALA A 1126 -14.82 32.85 27.60
CA ALA A 1126 -14.06 31.72 27.05
C ALA A 1126 -13.28 30.95 28.14
N PRO A 1127 -13.27 29.60 28.13
CA PRO A 1127 -12.55 28.81 29.14
C PRO A 1127 -11.02 28.98 29.04
N THR A 1128 -10.47 29.05 27.82
CA THR A 1128 -9.05 29.32 27.52
C THR A 1128 -8.91 30.01 26.15
N ASP A 1129 -8.21 31.14 26.06
CA ASP A 1129 -7.91 31.87 24.81
C ASP A 1129 -6.41 31.77 24.51
N VAL A 1130 -6.04 31.09 23.41
CA VAL A 1130 -4.64 30.78 23.07
C VAL A 1130 -3.83 31.99 22.60
N LYS A 1131 -4.50 33.11 22.30
CA LYS A 1131 -3.85 34.33 21.80
C LYS A 1131 -3.74 35.40 22.89
N ARG A 1132 -4.85 35.69 23.55
CA ARG A 1132 -5.01 36.81 24.50
C ARG A 1132 -4.90 36.36 25.96
N GLY A 1133 -5.00 35.07 26.24
CA GLY A 1133 -4.84 34.52 27.59
C GLY A 1133 -3.40 34.59 28.10
N THR A 1134 -3.25 34.38 29.40
CA THR A 1134 -1.93 34.30 30.06
C THR A 1134 -1.12 33.15 29.47
N GLY A 1135 0.12 33.42 29.05
CA GLY A 1135 0.97 32.43 28.39
C GLY A 1135 0.65 32.21 26.90
N GLY A 1136 -0.29 32.97 26.33
CA GLY A 1136 -0.67 32.84 24.93
C GLY A 1136 0.28 33.52 23.95
N LEU A 1137 -0.07 33.49 22.66
CA LEU A 1137 0.73 34.08 21.57
C LEU A 1137 1.16 35.53 21.83
N ARG A 1138 0.27 36.33 22.41
CA ARG A 1138 0.54 37.76 22.66
C ARG A 1138 1.61 37.98 23.73
N ASP A 1139 1.76 37.06 24.68
CA ASP A 1139 2.82 37.15 25.68
C ASP A 1139 4.19 36.92 25.02
N VAL A 1140 4.32 35.98 24.07
CA VAL A 1140 5.56 35.81 23.28
C VAL A 1140 5.85 37.06 22.44
N GLU A 1141 4.85 37.58 21.72
CA GLU A 1141 5.01 38.79 20.90
C GLU A 1141 5.46 39.99 21.74
N PHE A 1142 4.86 40.18 22.92
CA PHE A 1142 5.22 41.26 23.84
C PHE A 1142 6.58 41.07 24.51
N LEU A 1143 6.95 39.84 24.88
CA LEU A 1143 8.29 39.51 25.38
C LEU A 1143 9.35 39.94 24.37
N VAL A 1144 9.23 39.45 23.13
CA VAL A 1144 10.20 39.72 22.06
C VAL A 1144 10.28 41.21 21.74
N GLN A 1145 9.13 41.88 21.54
CA GLN A 1145 9.09 43.31 21.25
C GLN A 1145 9.62 44.17 22.39
N GLY A 1146 9.35 43.79 23.64
CA GLY A 1146 9.88 44.47 24.82
C GLY A 1146 11.40 44.41 24.88
N LEU A 1147 11.97 43.20 24.71
CA LEU A 1147 13.42 43.00 24.68
C LEU A 1147 14.08 43.74 23.50
N GLN A 1148 13.45 43.75 22.33
CA GLN A 1148 13.92 44.55 21.19
C GLN A 1148 13.98 46.05 21.54
N LEU A 1149 12.93 46.62 22.13
CA LEU A 1149 12.92 48.05 22.50
C LEU A 1149 13.95 48.41 23.58
N ILE A 1150 14.31 47.47 24.45
CA ILE A 1150 15.28 47.67 25.52
C ILE A 1150 16.71 47.57 24.98
N HIS A 1151 17.00 46.57 24.12
CA HIS A 1151 18.36 46.20 23.74
C HIS A 1151 18.77 46.56 22.30
N ALA A 1152 17.85 47.08 21.47
CA ALA A 1152 18.18 47.54 20.12
C ALA A 1152 19.26 48.63 20.04
N PRO A 1153 19.40 49.57 21.00
CA PRO A 1153 20.48 50.57 20.96
C PRO A 1153 21.88 49.95 20.92
N GLU A 1154 22.11 48.90 21.73
CA GLU A 1154 23.39 48.17 21.78
C GLU A 1154 23.50 47.11 20.68
N ASN A 1155 22.36 46.56 20.23
CA ASN A 1155 22.30 45.52 19.21
C ASN A 1155 21.29 45.89 18.09
N PRO A 1156 21.64 46.77 17.14
CA PRO A 1156 20.72 47.26 16.11
C PRO A 1156 20.13 46.18 15.19
N VAL A 1157 20.79 45.01 15.11
CA VAL A 1157 20.29 43.84 14.37
C VAL A 1157 18.97 43.33 14.93
N LEU A 1158 18.67 43.59 16.21
CA LEU A 1158 17.42 43.18 16.85
C LEU A 1158 16.18 43.88 16.28
N LEU A 1159 16.32 44.90 15.43
CA LEU A 1159 15.17 45.53 14.75
C LEU A 1159 14.63 44.63 13.63
N GLU A 1160 13.95 43.56 14.03
CA GLU A 1160 13.36 42.54 13.16
C GLU A 1160 11.85 42.41 13.43
N GLY A 1161 11.03 42.45 12.38
CA GLY A 1161 9.57 42.44 12.50
C GLY A 1161 8.97 41.05 12.70
N ASN A 1162 9.67 40.01 12.24
CA ASN A 1162 9.24 38.62 12.43
C ASN A 1162 9.63 38.10 13.82
N THR A 1163 8.66 37.62 14.60
CA THR A 1163 8.87 37.19 15.99
C THR A 1163 9.80 35.99 16.09
N LEU A 1164 9.72 35.01 15.19
CA LEU A 1164 10.63 33.84 15.20
C LEU A 1164 12.07 34.22 14.84
N ALA A 1165 12.24 35.09 13.84
CA ALA A 1165 13.55 35.62 13.46
C ALA A 1165 14.15 36.47 14.58
N ALA A 1166 13.34 37.34 15.20
CA ALA A 1166 13.75 38.15 16.35
C ALA A 1166 14.18 37.31 17.55
N LEU A 1167 13.50 36.20 17.84
CA LEU A 1167 13.94 35.23 18.86
C LEU A 1167 15.34 34.66 18.54
N GLY A 1168 15.60 34.32 17.27
CA GLY A 1168 16.92 33.88 16.82
C GLY A 1168 18.01 34.94 17.03
N LEU A 1169 17.69 36.21 16.76
CA LEU A 1169 18.62 37.33 16.97
C LEU A 1169 18.85 37.63 18.46
N LEU A 1170 17.82 37.47 19.30
CA LEU A 1170 17.96 37.59 20.77
C LEU A 1170 18.91 36.53 21.35
N ARG A 1171 18.89 35.31 20.79
CA ARG A 1171 19.87 34.26 21.11
C ARG A 1171 21.28 34.66 20.67
N GLU A 1172 21.45 35.13 19.44
CA GLU A 1172 22.76 35.52 18.90
C GLU A 1172 23.38 36.68 19.67
N ALA A 1173 22.55 37.64 20.12
CA ALA A 1173 22.95 38.74 20.98
C ALA A 1173 23.17 38.33 22.45
N ARG A 1174 22.98 37.05 22.81
CA ARG A 1174 23.07 36.51 24.18
C ARG A 1174 22.18 37.22 25.20
N ILE A 1175 21.03 37.72 24.74
CA ILE A 1175 20.00 38.31 25.61
C ILE A 1175 19.13 37.21 26.20
N LEU A 1176 18.88 36.15 25.43
CA LEU A 1176 18.16 34.97 25.89
C LEU A 1176 19.05 33.73 25.75
N GLU A 1177 18.94 32.81 26.71
CA GLU A 1177 19.65 31.54 26.68
C GLU A 1177 19.18 30.66 25.50
N PRO A 1178 20.08 29.94 24.80
CA PRO A 1178 19.73 29.14 23.63
C PRO A 1178 18.59 28.15 23.85
N GLY A 1179 18.60 27.41 24.96
CA GLY A 1179 17.56 26.44 25.28
C GLY A 1179 16.18 27.08 25.50
N LEU A 1180 16.14 28.29 26.07
CA LEU A 1180 14.89 29.04 26.23
C LEU A 1180 14.34 29.50 24.88
N VAL A 1181 15.21 29.96 23.98
CA VAL A 1181 14.80 30.38 22.64
C VAL A 1181 14.24 29.22 21.82
N GLU A 1182 14.91 28.06 21.84
CA GLU A 1182 14.41 26.86 21.18
C GLU A 1182 13.03 26.46 21.71
N GLN A 1183 12.85 26.49 23.04
CA GLN A 1183 11.57 26.21 23.69
C GLN A 1183 10.48 27.22 23.28
N LEU A 1184 10.76 28.52 23.31
CA LEU A 1184 9.81 29.57 22.92
C LEU A 1184 9.43 29.50 21.44
N GLN A 1185 10.36 29.14 20.56
CA GLN A 1185 10.06 28.93 19.14
C GLN A 1185 9.11 27.74 18.94
N GLN A 1186 9.33 26.63 19.64
CA GLN A 1186 8.44 25.48 19.62
C GLN A 1186 7.05 25.82 20.17
N ASP A 1187 6.99 26.48 21.33
CA ASP A 1187 5.75 26.88 21.98
C ASP A 1187 4.95 27.86 21.11
N TYR A 1188 5.62 28.85 20.50
CA TYR A 1188 4.98 29.78 19.57
C TYR A 1188 4.41 29.07 18.34
N LEU A 1189 5.18 28.16 17.73
CA LEU A 1189 4.71 27.38 16.57
C LEU A 1189 3.55 26.46 16.94
N PHE A 1190 3.57 25.85 18.12
CA PHE A 1190 2.47 25.04 18.64
C PHE A 1190 1.20 25.87 18.82
N LEU A 1191 1.28 27.01 19.52
CA LEU A 1191 0.13 27.92 19.69
C LEU A 1191 -0.38 28.47 18.36
N ARG A 1192 0.50 28.72 17.37
CA ARG A 1192 0.10 29.10 16.01
C ARG A 1192 -0.64 27.98 15.31
N ARG A 1193 -0.21 26.74 15.43
CA ARG A 1193 -0.93 25.58 14.90
C ARG A 1193 -2.33 25.49 15.48
N VAL A 1194 -2.49 25.65 16.79
CA VAL A 1194 -3.81 25.67 17.44
C VAL A 1194 -4.66 26.82 16.90
N GLU A 1195 -4.12 28.04 16.81
CA GLU A 1195 -4.81 29.20 16.24
C GLU A 1195 -5.22 28.94 14.78
N HIS A 1196 -4.36 28.32 13.96
CA HIS A 1196 -4.66 27.99 12.56
C HIS A 1196 -5.86 27.05 12.45
N TYR A 1197 -5.89 25.95 13.20
CA TYR A 1197 -6.98 24.97 13.12
C TYR A 1197 -8.29 25.50 13.71
N LEU A 1198 -8.25 26.39 14.72
CA LEU A 1198 -9.44 27.08 15.20
C LEU A 1198 -10.04 28.02 14.13
N GLN A 1199 -9.19 28.70 13.36
CA GLN A 1199 -9.64 29.70 12.40
C GLN A 1199 -10.04 29.10 11.05
N ILE A 1200 -9.27 28.15 10.53
CA ILE A 1200 -9.50 27.57 9.19
C ILE A 1200 -10.80 26.76 9.14
N LEU A 1201 -11.30 26.28 10.29
CA LEU A 1201 -12.54 25.51 10.34
C LEU A 1201 -13.68 26.25 9.62
N ASP A 1202 -13.89 27.53 9.94
CA ASP A 1202 -14.97 28.36 9.39
C ASP A 1202 -14.49 29.69 8.74
N ASP A 1203 -13.17 29.89 8.59
CA ASP A 1203 -12.55 31.19 8.22
C ASP A 1203 -12.95 32.33 9.17
N ARG A 1204 -12.98 32.05 10.49
CA ARG A 1204 -13.41 32.99 11.54
C ARG A 1204 -12.27 33.34 12.50
N GLN A 1205 -12.34 34.51 13.12
CA GLN A 1205 -11.40 34.95 14.17
C GLN A 1205 -11.72 34.31 15.52
N ILE A 1206 -11.53 33.00 15.61
CA ILE A 1206 -11.71 32.23 16.83
C ILE A 1206 -10.35 32.02 17.49
N HIS A 1207 -10.28 32.30 18.78
CA HIS A 1207 -9.09 32.12 19.61
C HIS A 1207 -9.38 31.32 20.89
N ALA A 1208 -10.66 31.16 21.22
CA ALA A 1208 -11.11 30.35 22.34
C ALA A 1208 -11.15 28.88 21.93
N LEU A 1209 -10.77 28.00 22.85
CA LEU A 1209 -10.98 26.57 22.67
C LEU A 1209 -12.48 26.22 22.66
N PRO A 1210 -12.88 25.18 21.92
CA PRO A 1210 -14.27 24.72 21.89
C PRO A 1210 -14.72 24.22 23.28
N ARG A 1211 -16.04 24.28 23.53
CA ARG A 1211 -16.65 23.78 24.77
C ARG A 1211 -17.20 22.37 24.62
N GLU A 1212 -17.68 22.03 23.43
CA GLU A 1212 -18.26 20.72 23.16
C GLU A 1212 -17.15 19.65 23.12
N PRO A 1213 -17.33 18.51 23.82
CA PRO A 1213 -16.31 17.44 23.87
C PRO A 1213 -15.92 16.89 22.49
N GLU A 1214 -16.88 16.81 21.57
CA GLU A 1214 -16.66 16.32 20.20
C GLU A 1214 -15.79 17.27 19.39
N GLU A 1215 -16.10 18.58 19.43
CA GLU A 1215 -15.29 19.62 18.79
C GLU A 1215 -13.87 19.69 19.36
N MET A 1216 -13.74 19.53 20.69
CA MET A 1216 -12.42 19.45 21.35
C MET A 1216 -11.62 18.23 20.88
N THR A 1217 -12.27 17.08 20.75
CA THR A 1217 -11.64 15.86 20.24
C THR A 1217 -11.18 16.04 18.80
N ALA A 1218 -12.02 16.62 17.94
CA ALA A 1218 -11.67 16.91 16.56
C ALA A 1218 -10.50 17.92 16.47
N LEU A 1219 -10.47 18.97 17.31
CA LEU A 1219 -9.36 19.91 17.39
C LEU A 1219 -8.06 19.22 17.84
N ALA A 1220 -8.12 18.40 18.89
CA ALA A 1220 -6.96 17.64 19.37
C ALA A 1220 -6.37 16.76 18.26
N LYS A 1221 -7.22 16.04 17.52
CA LYS A 1221 -6.82 15.22 16.38
C LYS A 1221 -6.19 16.04 15.24
N ARG A 1222 -6.71 17.24 14.96
CA ARG A 1222 -6.15 18.14 13.94
C ARG A 1222 -4.74 18.62 14.31
N VAL A 1223 -4.52 18.96 15.59
CA VAL A 1223 -3.27 19.55 16.08
C VAL A 1223 -2.17 18.52 16.31
N LEU A 1224 -2.51 17.41 16.98
CA LEU A 1224 -1.56 16.38 17.44
C LEU A 1224 -1.57 15.08 16.62
N GLY A 1225 -2.56 14.91 15.73
CA GLY A 1225 -2.76 13.67 14.96
C GLY A 1225 -3.88 12.79 15.53
N VAL A 1226 -4.37 11.88 14.71
CA VAL A 1226 -5.67 11.19 14.90
C VAL A 1226 -5.68 10.22 16.08
N GLU A 1227 -4.51 9.69 16.46
CA GLU A 1227 -4.32 8.83 17.63
C GLU A 1227 -4.35 9.59 18.96
N SER A 1228 -4.39 10.93 18.92
CA SER A 1228 -4.38 11.77 20.13
C SER A 1228 -5.79 12.10 20.62
N GLY A 1229 -5.96 12.11 21.94
CA GLY A 1229 -7.19 12.49 22.63
C GLY A 1229 -7.16 13.92 23.19
N PRO A 1230 -8.32 14.45 23.60
CA PRO A 1230 -8.45 15.80 24.19
C PRO A 1230 -7.63 15.96 25.48
N GLU A 1231 -7.48 14.92 26.29
CA GLU A 1231 -6.71 14.97 27.54
C GLU A 1231 -5.22 15.28 27.30
N ARG A 1232 -4.60 14.56 26.36
CA ARG A 1232 -3.20 14.79 25.97
C ARG A 1232 -3.01 16.18 25.39
N PHE A 1233 -3.91 16.62 24.51
CA PHE A 1233 -3.88 17.96 23.94
C PHE A 1233 -3.95 19.05 25.01
N MET A 1234 -4.85 18.91 25.99
CA MET A 1234 -5.00 19.88 27.06
C MET A 1234 -3.78 19.91 27.99
N ALA A 1235 -3.14 18.76 28.25
CA ALA A 1235 -1.90 18.70 29.02
C ALA A 1235 -0.75 19.42 28.30
N GLU A 1236 -0.51 19.09 27.02
CA GLU A 1236 0.54 19.75 26.22
C GLU A 1236 0.31 21.26 26.09
N LEU A 1237 -0.95 21.68 25.94
CA LEU A 1237 -1.31 23.09 25.91
C LEU A 1237 -1.09 23.78 27.26
N ALA A 1238 -1.47 23.15 28.37
CA ALA A 1238 -1.26 23.72 29.71
C ALA A 1238 0.24 23.91 30.01
N ASP A 1239 1.07 22.93 29.67
CA ASP A 1239 2.52 23.01 29.83
C ASP A 1239 3.12 24.11 28.95
N CYS A 1240 2.68 24.21 27.69
CA CYS A 1240 3.07 25.29 26.79
C CYS A 1240 2.74 26.68 27.37
N LEU A 1241 1.49 26.89 27.81
CA LEU A 1241 1.06 28.16 28.38
C LEU A 1241 1.84 28.49 29.66
N ALA A 1242 2.16 27.48 30.49
CA ALA A 1242 2.94 27.66 31.71
C ALA A 1242 4.39 28.08 31.42
N ARG A 1243 5.04 27.44 30.44
CA ARG A 1243 6.41 27.78 30.00
C ARG A 1243 6.48 29.19 29.43
N VAL A 1244 5.58 29.56 28.53
CA VAL A 1244 5.52 30.92 27.96
C VAL A 1244 5.30 31.96 29.06
N ARG A 1245 4.42 31.66 30.03
CA ARG A 1245 4.17 32.55 31.18
C ARG A 1245 5.42 32.70 32.05
N SER A 1246 6.15 31.63 32.34
CA SER A 1246 7.40 31.67 33.12
C SER A 1246 8.46 32.51 32.39
N ALA A 1247 8.71 32.22 31.11
CA ALA A 1247 9.64 32.99 30.28
C ALA A 1247 9.30 34.49 30.23
N TYR A 1248 8.02 34.83 30.03
CA TYR A 1248 7.58 36.22 30.04
C TYR A 1248 7.86 36.93 31.37
N ASN A 1249 7.64 36.24 32.51
CA ASN A 1249 7.83 36.81 33.83
C ASN A 1249 9.32 36.91 34.23
N GLU A 1250 10.15 35.96 33.83
CA GLU A 1250 11.56 35.91 34.22
C GLU A 1250 12.41 36.86 33.37
N GLU A 1251 12.10 36.95 32.07
CA GLU A 1251 12.97 37.66 31.13
C GLU A 1251 12.56 39.13 30.90
N LEU A 1252 11.27 39.46 31.00
CA LEU A 1252 10.77 40.82 30.75
C LEU A 1252 10.32 41.57 32.01
N ILE A 1253 9.65 40.90 32.95
CA ILE A 1253 9.21 41.51 34.22
C ILE A 1253 10.38 41.57 35.19
#